data_AF-A0A922MZR0-F1
#
_entry.id   AF-A0A922MZR0-F1
#
_cell.length_a   1.000
_cell.length_b   1.000
_cell.length_c   1.000
_cell.angle_alpha   90.00
_cell.angle_beta   90.00
_cell.angle_gamma   90.00
#
_symmetry.space_group_name_H-M   'P 1'
#
loop_
_entity.id
_entity.type
_entity.pdbx_description
1 polymer ?
#
loop_
_entity_poly.entity_id
_entity_poly.type
_entity_poly.pdbx_seq_one_letter_code
_entity_poly.pdbx_strand_id
1 'polypeptide(L)'
;MGCRLTIVDDVLNKSFYKLGLVVGRQPGYFIIIPLLLTLLMITGYQRIHYEMDPEYLFSPVSGQGKYERRIVEENFKVNYSHRFNVGRITRAGRFGRVIIVAKDNNTNMLRTEVWKELRQLDELVQNMTVTMPNGDTFTYKEECARWEGQCFTNDILNLDKIIGEVERGELNLTFPIMFNPVTWEAHAFPVFFGGSKVVDDIIESVPAVQLVWFVRTDTKAQLEGRGAAWEDAFLDTVGIAEDTGRFKHISVARFASRTLDHELEKNTRTVIPFFSSTFILMGIFSIVTCMMGDWVRSKPWLGLLGNISAVMATAAAFGCAIYLGISFIGINLAAPFLMIGIGIDDTFVMLAAWRRASPKLPVPERMAIMLSEAAVSITITSVTDMLSFFIGIFSPFPSVQIFCMYSGLAVCFTFVWHLTFFAGCVAISGYREKQNRHTITWMKVLPPNQRAHTEKVVISGEYNYSDPKIQDQVEALTKSLENTSYISNSLYTESWLRTFVDYVSRNNDYLNVTIDNEDEFIQNLKELWLFPANPFSLDVRFNEAGNRIIASRFLVQAVNISGTNHEKEMVKALREVVAQSPLNASVFHPYFVFFDQFELVRPTSLQNLSYGALNDDDHVLCIHSQYPVFLIYGDDKDLGIGTSGEDTSESSSNQSQRRQIGEDENSRKKYDDGWKRSSYCQNSSSQFQPSGELDLYGHDMDRNWQRQRYEDNRRVFDNYRKPPTVSRTRDDDWVSSTRKSSDAGQRREGAYRVTRAHSHHNIHRSRAPRRSNSHHNLEHLDYVAEMRFP
;
A
#
# COMPACT_ATOMS: atom_id res chain seq x y z
N MET A 1 17.27 23.77 25.12
CA MET A 1 16.79 24.36 23.84
C MET A 1 15.26 24.52 23.75
N GLY A 2 14.46 24.27 24.81
CA GLY A 2 12.99 24.21 24.69
C GLY A 2 12.24 25.50 24.30
N CYS A 3 12.63 26.68 24.80
CA CYS A 3 11.83 27.90 24.63
C CYS A 3 11.77 28.50 23.20
N ARG A 4 12.48 27.93 22.21
CA ARG A 4 12.43 28.43 20.82
C ARG A 4 11.39 27.71 19.95
N LEU A 5 11.04 26.46 20.25
CA LEU A 5 10.09 25.67 19.47
C LEU A 5 8.65 26.18 19.69
N THR A 6 8.26 26.41 20.94
CA THR A 6 6.93 26.93 21.28
C THR A 6 6.60 28.27 20.61
N ILE A 7 7.59 29.14 20.39
CA ILE A 7 7.40 30.42 19.68
C ILE A 7 7.08 30.19 18.20
N VAL A 8 7.74 29.21 17.56
CA VAL A 8 7.48 28.87 16.15
C VAL A 8 6.08 28.28 16.00
N ASP A 9 5.71 27.33 16.86
CA ASP A 9 4.38 26.72 16.86
C ASP A 9 3.28 27.76 17.11
N ASP A 10 3.45 28.66 18.09
CA ASP A 10 2.54 29.77 18.38
C ASP A 10 2.35 30.71 17.17
N VAL A 11 3.43 31.01 16.45
CA VAL A 11 3.41 31.90 15.28
C VAL A 11 2.75 31.21 14.08
N LEU A 12 3.06 29.94 13.83
CA LEU A 12 2.43 29.14 12.79
C LEU A 12 0.93 28.97 13.06
N ASN A 13 0.56 28.56 14.27
CA ASN A 13 -0.82 28.41 14.72
C ASN A 13 -1.62 29.71 14.52
N LYS A 14 -1.12 30.86 15.01
CA LYS A 14 -1.75 32.18 14.82
C LYS A 14 -1.83 32.59 13.34
N SER A 15 -0.89 32.17 12.51
CA SER A 15 -0.88 32.47 11.07
C SER A 15 -1.89 31.62 10.30
N PHE A 16 -1.93 30.31 10.55
CA PHE A 16 -2.90 29.39 9.94
C PHE A 16 -4.33 29.64 10.44
N TYR A 17 -4.51 30.07 11.70
CA TYR A 17 -5.79 30.54 12.21
C TYR A 17 -6.31 31.75 11.41
N LYS A 18 -5.45 32.76 11.17
CA LYS A 18 -5.79 33.91 10.30
C LYS A 18 -6.09 33.47 8.87
N LEU A 19 -5.30 32.56 8.30
CA LEU A 19 -5.55 32.01 6.97
C LEU A 19 -6.94 31.36 6.89
N GLY A 20 -7.28 30.50 7.86
CA GLY A 20 -8.58 29.82 7.90
C GLY A 20 -9.77 30.74 8.10
N LEU A 21 -9.63 31.83 8.87
CA LEU A 21 -10.64 32.90 8.93
C LEU A 21 -10.88 33.53 7.55
N VAL A 22 -9.82 33.78 6.77
CA VAL A 22 -9.92 34.41 5.45
C VAL A 22 -10.50 33.44 4.42
N VAL A 23 -9.97 32.21 4.33
CA VAL A 23 -10.48 31.13 3.46
C VAL A 23 -11.95 30.85 3.76
N GLY A 24 -12.32 30.75 5.03
CA GLY A 24 -13.70 30.50 5.44
C GLY A 24 -14.66 31.66 5.16
N ARG A 25 -14.18 32.92 5.13
CA ARG A 25 -15.00 34.09 4.74
C ARG A 25 -15.19 34.21 3.23
N GLN A 26 -14.18 33.90 2.43
CA GLN A 26 -14.20 34.09 0.97
C GLN A 26 -13.61 32.89 0.20
N PRO A 27 -14.24 31.70 0.27
CA PRO A 27 -13.66 30.47 -0.28
C PRO A 27 -13.53 30.48 -1.81
N GLY A 28 -14.32 31.29 -2.53
CA GLY A 28 -14.32 31.32 -3.99
C GLY A 28 -12.96 31.70 -4.61
N TYR A 29 -12.27 32.71 -4.04
CA TYR A 29 -10.95 33.12 -4.54
C TYR A 29 -9.90 32.00 -4.38
N PHE A 30 -9.92 31.28 -3.26
CA PHE A 30 -9.00 30.18 -2.97
C PHE A 30 -9.22 28.93 -3.82
N ILE A 31 -10.36 28.82 -4.52
CA ILE A 31 -10.61 27.74 -5.49
C ILE A 31 -10.28 28.20 -6.92
N ILE A 32 -10.71 29.41 -7.29
CA ILE A 32 -10.54 29.94 -8.65
C ILE A 32 -9.07 30.23 -8.96
N ILE A 33 -8.32 30.82 -8.02
CA ILE A 33 -6.93 31.21 -8.27
C ILE A 33 -6.02 29.99 -8.52
N PRO A 34 -6.00 28.94 -7.68
CA PRO A 34 -5.20 27.74 -7.96
C PRO A 34 -5.64 27.02 -9.24
N LEU A 35 -6.93 27.01 -9.57
CA LEU A 35 -7.42 26.39 -10.81
C LEU A 35 -6.90 27.14 -12.05
N LEU A 36 -6.99 28.47 -12.08
CA LEU A 36 -6.43 29.28 -13.17
C LEU A 36 -4.90 29.18 -13.24
N LEU A 37 -4.23 29.10 -12.09
CA LEU A 37 -2.77 28.90 -12.03
C LEU A 37 -2.36 27.52 -12.54
N THR A 38 -3.11 26.45 -12.22
CA THR A 38 -2.90 25.12 -12.80
C THR A 38 -3.07 25.16 -14.32
N LEU A 39 -4.12 25.78 -14.84
CA LEU A 39 -4.32 25.92 -16.30
C LEU A 39 -3.19 26.69 -16.99
N LEU A 40 -2.69 27.76 -16.37
CA LEU A 40 -1.55 28.55 -16.87
C LEU A 40 -0.23 27.76 -16.84
N MET A 41 -0.01 26.92 -15.83
CA MET A 41 1.20 26.10 -15.76
C MET A 41 1.14 24.90 -16.71
N ILE A 42 -0.04 24.31 -16.94
CA ILE A 42 -0.23 23.20 -17.88
C ILE A 42 0.18 23.55 -19.32
N THR A 43 0.12 24.82 -19.75
CA THR A 43 0.65 25.21 -21.07
C THR A 43 2.17 25.03 -21.19
N GLY A 44 2.90 24.80 -20.09
CA GLY A 44 4.31 24.40 -20.09
C GLY A 44 4.57 23.07 -20.81
N TYR A 45 3.62 22.13 -20.76
CA TYR A 45 3.74 20.82 -21.45
C TYR A 45 3.89 20.95 -22.97
N GLN A 46 3.52 22.09 -23.58
CA GLN A 46 3.76 22.37 -25.01
C GLN A 46 5.25 22.46 -25.38
N ARG A 47 6.13 22.66 -24.38
CA ARG A 47 7.59 22.80 -24.55
C ARG A 47 8.37 21.62 -23.96
N ILE A 48 7.71 20.47 -23.78
CA ILE A 48 8.31 19.29 -23.20
C ILE A 48 9.47 18.77 -24.08
N HIS A 49 10.66 18.66 -23.48
CA HIS A 49 11.83 18.04 -24.11
C HIS A 49 12.09 16.71 -23.40
N TYR A 50 11.89 15.60 -24.11
CA TYR A 50 12.15 14.26 -23.59
C TYR A 50 13.64 13.95 -23.67
N GLU A 51 14.23 13.55 -22.54
CA GLU A 51 15.58 13.00 -22.49
C GLU A 51 15.49 11.48 -22.31
N MET A 52 16.19 10.75 -23.16
CA MET A 52 16.10 9.28 -23.23
C MET A 52 17.46 8.59 -23.30
N ASP A 53 18.58 9.32 -23.46
CA ASP A 53 19.91 8.72 -23.53
C ASP A 53 20.29 8.02 -22.19
N PRO A 54 20.44 6.68 -22.17
CA PRO A 54 20.79 5.96 -20.95
C PRO A 54 22.23 6.26 -20.50
N GLU A 55 23.15 6.61 -21.41
CA GLU A 55 24.51 7.02 -21.05
C GLU A 55 24.47 8.35 -20.29
N TYR A 56 23.64 9.30 -20.70
CA TYR A 56 23.44 10.55 -19.97
C TYR A 56 22.71 10.33 -18.64
N LEU A 57 21.60 9.60 -18.64
CA LEU A 57 20.70 9.50 -17.48
C LEU A 57 21.26 8.67 -16.32
N PHE A 58 21.95 7.56 -16.61
CA PHE A 58 22.37 6.59 -15.60
C PHE A 58 23.87 6.61 -15.30
N SER A 59 24.66 7.45 -15.98
CA SER A 59 26.10 7.56 -15.72
C SER A 59 26.46 8.94 -15.12
N PRO A 60 27.36 9.02 -14.12
CA PRO A 60 27.57 10.23 -13.35
C PRO A 60 28.08 11.40 -14.21
N VAL A 61 27.67 12.63 -13.90
CA VAL A 61 28.04 13.83 -14.68
C VAL A 61 29.57 14.00 -14.74
N SER A 62 30.24 13.85 -13.59
CA SER A 62 31.69 13.99 -13.42
C SER A 62 32.39 12.64 -13.20
N GLY A 63 31.96 11.59 -13.90
CA GLY A 63 32.58 10.26 -13.81
C GLY A 63 34.00 10.22 -14.38
N GLN A 64 34.91 9.48 -13.74
CA GLN A 64 36.29 9.29 -14.20
C GLN A 64 36.35 8.76 -15.64
N GLY A 65 35.54 7.76 -15.99
CA GLY A 65 35.46 7.24 -17.36
C GLY A 65 35.04 8.26 -18.42
N LYS A 66 34.23 9.28 -18.08
CA LYS A 66 33.91 10.40 -18.99
C LYS A 66 35.10 11.36 -19.15
N TYR A 67 35.92 11.53 -18.12
CA TYR A 67 37.14 12.34 -18.17
C TYR A 67 38.23 11.64 -19.02
N GLU A 68 38.47 10.35 -18.77
CA GLU A 68 39.41 9.53 -19.55
C GLU A 68 38.98 9.44 -21.01
N ARG A 69 37.70 9.18 -21.29
CA ARG A 69 37.15 9.19 -22.65
C ARG A 69 37.31 10.55 -23.33
N ARG A 70 37.19 11.68 -22.61
CA ARG A 70 37.47 13.00 -23.18
C ARG A 70 38.93 13.13 -23.61
N ILE A 71 39.89 12.68 -22.80
CA ILE A 71 41.33 12.68 -23.17
C ILE A 71 41.57 11.82 -24.42
N VAL A 72 40.96 10.64 -24.49
CA VAL A 72 41.08 9.76 -25.66
C VAL A 72 40.41 10.38 -26.89
N GLU A 73 39.22 10.98 -26.77
CA GLU A 73 38.52 11.67 -27.85
C GLU A 73 39.18 13.00 -28.29
N GLU A 74 39.99 13.63 -27.44
CA GLU A 74 40.78 14.82 -27.81
C GLU A 74 42.02 14.44 -28.63
N ASN A 75 42.72 13.37 -28.25
CA ASN A 75 43.96 12.93 -28.89
C ASN A 75 43.75 11.96 -30.07
N PHE A 76 42.74 11.08 -30.00
CA PHE A 76 42.53 9.96 -30.92
C PHE A 76 41.11 9.93 -31.49
N LYS A 77 40.73 10.99 -32.22
CA LYS A 77 39.42 11.08 -32.89
C LYS A 77 39.25 9.98 -33.94
N VAL A 78 38.20 9.18 -33.79
CA VAL A 78 37.75 8.20 -34.78
C VAL A 78 36.99 8.91 -35.89
N ASN A 79 37.28 8.58 -37.14
CA ASN A 79 36.57 9.07 -38.32
C ASN A 79 35.85 7.89 -38.97
N TYR A 80 34.52 7.87 -38.89
CA TYR A 80 33.69 6.77 -39.37
C TYR A 80 33.54 6.75 -40.90
N SER A 81 33.75 7.89 -41.58
CA SER A 81 33.60 8.04 -43.02
C SER A 81 34.81 7.61 -43.86
N HIS A 82 36.02 7.50 -43.29
CA HIS A 82 37.23 7.19 -44.06
C HIS A 82 38.24 6.26 -43.34
N ARG A 83 38.34 6.29 -42.01
CA ARG A 83 39.34 5.49 -41.26
C ARG A 83 38.71 4.80 -40.06
N PHE A 84 37.56 4.16 -40.28
CA PHE A 84 36.87 3.40 -39.26
C PHE A 84 37.60 2.08 -38.95
N ASN A 85 37.94 1.85 -37.69
CA ASN A 85 38.48 0.57 -37.23
C ASN A 85 37.86 0.21 -35.88
N VAL A 86 37.31 -1.00 -35.78
CA VAL A 86 36.58 -1.48 -34.59
C VAL A 86 37.44 -1.46 -33.32
N GLY A 87 38.73 -1.78 -33.43
CA GLY A 87 39.66 -1.77 -32.29
C GLY A 87 40.06 -0.37 -31.81
N ARG A 88 39.51 0.70 -32.39
CA ARG A 88 39.80 2.10 -32.04
C ARG A 88 38.57 2.89 -31.60
N ILE A 89 37.40 2.25 -31.45
CA ILE A 89 36.17 2.94 -31.08
C ILE A 89 36.24 3.56 -29.67
N THR A 90 35.94 4.84 -29.56
CA THR A 90 35.86 5.59 -28.29
C THR A 90 34.43 5.75 -27.78
N ARG A 91 33.46 5.60 -28.68
CA ARG A 91 32.02 5.54 -28.43
C ARG A 91 31.49 4.28 -29.11
N ALA A 92 30.42 3.70 -28.58
CA ALA A 92 29.77 2.55 -29.21
C ALA A 92 29.21 2.89 -30.62
N GLY A 93 28.92 4.17 -30.89
CA GLY A 93 28.44 4.64 -32.19
C GLY A 93 27.00 4.21 -32.47
N ARG A 94 26.67 4.02 -33.76
CA ARG A 94 25.44 3.38 -34.22
C ARG A 94 25.81 2.08 -34.92
N PHE A 95 25.21 0.98 -34.49
CA PHE A 95 25.54 -0.35 -34.99
C PHE A 95 24.39 -1.32 -34.77
N GLY A 96 24.26 -2.25 -35.72
CA GLY A 96 23.48 -3.47 -35.55
C GLY A 96 24.43 -4.63 -35.23
N ARG A 97 24.13 -5.43 -34.22
CA ARG A 97 24.81 -6.66 -33.85
C ARG A 97 23.80 -7.79 -33.84
N VAL A 98 24.20 -8.95 -34.37
CA VAL A 98 23.45 -10.19 -34.24
C VAL A 98 24.35 -11.24 -33.61
N ILE A 99 23.76 -12.05 -32.72
CA ILE A 99 24.30 -13.33 -32.26
C ILE A 99 23.41 -14.41 -32.89
N ILE A 100 24.02 -15.30 -33.67
CA ILE A 100 23.36 -16.42 -34.33
C ILE A 100 23.71 -17.70 -33.59
N VAL A 101 22.69 -18.51 -33.32
CA VAL A 101 22.81 -19.88 -32.79
C VAL A 101 22.14 -20.87 -33.73
N ALA A 102 22.50 -22.15 -33.62
CA ALA A 102 21.81 -23.21 -34.35
C ALA A 102 20.39 -23.40 -33.78
N LYS A 103 19.41 -23.49 -34.68
CA LYS A 103 18.00 -23.80 -34.36
C LYS A 103 17.76 -25.31 -34.25
N ASP A 104 18.63 -26.09 -34.87
CA ASP A 104 18.65 -27.55 -34.79
C ASP A 104 19.18 -28.05 -33.44
N ASN A 105 18.89 -29.31 -33.11
CA ASN A 105 19.50 -30.00 -31.95
C ASN A 105 21.03 -30.24 -32.10
N ASN A 106 21.64 -29.82 -33.22
CA ASN A 106 23.09 -29.82 -33.42
C ASN A 106 23.64 -28.43 -33.12
N THR A 107 24.37 -28.30 -32.00
CA THR A 107 24.94 -27.04 -31.55
C THR A 107 26.12 -26.53 -32.39
N ASN A 108 26.57 -27.24 -33.43
CA ASN A 108 27.69 -26.78 -34.24
C ASN A 108 27.24 -25.84 -35.38
N MET A 109 27.80 -24.63 -35.40
CA MET A 109 27.62 -23.62 -36.45
C MET A 109 28.54 -23.85 -37.66
N LEU A 110 29.56 -24.71 -37.58
CA LEU A 110 30.48 -25.01 -38.69
C LEU A 110 29.87 -25.96 -39.73
N ARG A 111 28.75 -25.57 -40.34
CA ARG A 111 27.98 -26.36 -41.33
C ARG A 111 27.69 -25.57 -42.60
N THR A 112 27.84 -26.18 -43.77
CA THR A 112 27.68 -25.49 -45.06
C THR A 112 26.30 -24.84 -45.22
N GLU A 113 25.22 -25.49 -44.76
CA GLU A 113 23.86 -24.93 -44.83
C GLU A 113 23.64 -23.75 -43.87
N VAL A 114 24.25 -23.78 -42.68
CA VAL A 114 24.22 -22.65 -41.73
C VAL A 114 24.91 -21.43 -42.34
N TRP A 115 26.06 -21.61 -42.98
CA TRP A 115 26.83 -20.52 -43.56
C TRP A 115 26.17 -19.90 -44.81
N LYS A 116 25.41 -20.69 -45.58
CA LYS A 116 24.52 -20.16 -46.62
C LYS A 116 23.42 -19.27 -46.02
N GLU A 117 22.81 -19.66 -44.91
CA GLU A 117 21.80 -18.83 -44.22
C GLU A 117 22.42 -17.55 -43.62
N LEU A 118 23.64 -17.62 -43.06
CA LEU A 118 24.40 -16.44 -42.62
C LEU A 118 24.67 -15.46 -43.77
N ARG A 119 24.99 -15.95 -44.97
CA ARG A 119 25.18 -15.11 -46.17
C ARG A 119 23.87 -14.41 -46.58
N GLN A 120 22.75 -15.14 -46.55
CA GLN A 120 21.42 -14.58 -46.84
C GLN A 120 20.99 -13.51 -45.82
N LEU A 121 21.37 -13.67 -44.55
CA LEU A 121 21.14 -12.67 -43.50
C LEU A 121 21.96 -11.38 -43.76
N ASP A 122 23.23 -11.49 -44.13
CA ASP A 122 24.05 -10.33 -44.49
C ASP A 122 23.53 -9.63 -45.76
N GLU A 123 23.13 -10.38 -46.78
CA GLU A 123 22.50 -9.82 -47.98
C GLU A 123 21.17 -9.11 -47.69
N LEU A 124 20.37 -9.61 -46.75
CA LEU A 124 19.14 -8.97 -46.29
C LEU A 124 19.44 -7.60 -45.66
N VAL A 125 20.42 -7.53 -44.74
CA VAL A 125 20.82 -6.28 -44.07
C VAL A 125 21.50 -5.30 -45.02
N GLN A 126 22.29 -5.79 -45.99
CA GLN A 126 22.92 -4.93 -47.00
C GLN A 126 21.93 -4.30 -47.98
N ASN A 127 20.87 -5.03 -48.35
CA ASN A 127 19.90 -4.60 -49.36
C ASN A 127 18.64 -3.94 -48.79
N MET A 128 18.46 -3.87 -47.46
CA MET A 128 17.31 -3.19 -46.87
C MET A 128 17.31 -1.69 -47.16
N THR A 129 16.12 -1.15 -47.47
CA THR A 129 15.90 0.26 -47.82
C THR A 129 15.22 1.00 -46.68
N VAL A 130 15.82 2.08 -46.18
CA VAL A 130 15.27 2.91 -45.11
C VAL A 130 14.63 4.14 -45.74
N THR A 131 13.33 4.36 -45.49
CA THR A 131 12.56 5.52 -45.97
C THR A 131 12.48 6.58 -44.87
N MET A 132 13.07 7.75 -45.10
CA MET A 132 13.02 8.88 -44.16
C MET A 132 11.68 9.65 -44.27
N PRO A 133 11.24 10.39 -43.23
CA PRO A 133 9.99 11.16 -43.25
C PRO A 133 9.91 12.27 -44.33
N ASN A 134 11.05 12.68 -44.89
CA ASN A 134 11.15 13.64 -45.98
C ASN A 134 11.02 13.01 -47.38
N GLY A 135 10.88 11.68 -47.48
CA GLY A 135 10.81 10.93 -48.73
C GLY A 135 12.13 10.36 -49.24
N ASP A 136 13.27 10.68 -48.61
CA ASP A 136 14.57 10.14 -49.01
C ASP A 136 14.70 8.66 -48.64
N THR A 137 15.11 7.83 -49.61
CA THR A 137 15.42 6.41 -49.38
C THR A 137 16.92 6.16 -49.45
N PHE A 138 17.48 5.38 -48.52
CA PHE A 138 18.89 4.99 -48.54
C PHE A 138 19.09 3.52 -48.15
N THR A 139 20.23 2.96 -48.55
CA THR A 139 20.65 1.57 -48.21
C THR A 139 21.83 1.56 -47.23
N TYR A 140 22.13 0.40 -46.62
CA TYR A 140 23.31 0.25 -45.75
C TYR A 140 24.62 0.64 -46.47
N LYS A 141 24.76 0.35 -47.76
CA LYS A 141 25.98 0.65 -48.55
C LYS A 141 26.27 2.16 -48.66
N GLU A 142 25.28 3.01 -48.48
CA GLU A 142 25.45 4.47 -48.49
C GLU A 142 25.90 5.01 -47.13
N GLU A 143 25.44 4.42 -46.03
CA GLU A 143 25.67 4.89 -44.66
C GLU A 143 26.60 4.01 -43.81
N CYS A 144 27.12 2.91 -44.35
CA CYS A 144 28.13 2.06 -43.73
C CYS A 144 29.35 2.88 -43.26
N ALA A 145 29.91 2.55 -42.10
CA ALA A 145 31.22 3.03 -41.70
C ALA A 145 32.30 2.51 -42.67
N ARG A 146 33.33 3.31 -42.97
CA ARG A 146 34.26 3.03 -44.07
C ARG A 146 35.73 3.05 -43.68
N TRP A 147 36.48 2.15 -44.32
CA TRP A 147 37.93 2.14 -44.37
C TRP A 147 38.39 2.41 -45.80
N GLU A 148 39.07 3.54 -46.01
CA GLU A 148 39.61 3.99 -47.31
C GLU A 148 38.60 3.94 -48.47
N GLY A 149 37.33 4.26 -48.16
CA GLY A 149 36.22 4.33 -49.12
C GLY A 149 35.37 3.06 -49.22
N GLN A 150 35.85 1.92 -48.74
CA GLN A 150 35.11 0.65 -48.70
C GLN A 150 34.27 0.54 -47.41
N CYS A 151 33.07 -0.05 -47.49
CA CYS A 151 32.25 -0.34 -46.31
C CYS A 151 32.92 -1.37 -45.39
N PHE A 152 32.68 -1.26 -44.08
CA PHE A 152 32.96 -2.34 -43.15
C PHE A 152 32.11 -3.58 -43.48
N THR A 153 32.79 -4.71 -43.68
CA THR A 153 32.22 -6.04 -43.95
C THR A 153 32.50 -7.01 -42.81
N ASN A 154 31.65 -8.02 -42.65
CA ASN A 154 31.92 -9.13 -41.75
C ASN A 154 32.84 -10.14 -42.45
N ASP A 155 34.16 -9.90 -42.41
CA ASP A 155 35.16 -10.69 -43.14
C ASP A 155 35.16 -12.18 -42.75
N ILE A 156 34.65 -12.50 -41.55
CA ILE A 156 34.37 -13.87 -41.11
C ILE A 156 33.52 -14.63 -42.12
N LEU A 157 32.57 -13.98 -42.82
CA LEU A 157 31.68 -14.62 -43.80
C LEU A 157 32.42 -15.23 -45.00
N ASN A 158 33.67 -14.85 -45.27
CA ASN A 158 34.51 -15.43 -46.34
C ASN A 158 34.99 -16.87 -46.05
N LEU A 159 34.72 -17.39 -44.85
CA LEU A 159 34.86 -18.82 -44.53
C LEU A 159 33.84 -19.69 -45.28
N ASP A 160 32.77 -19.12 -45.85
CA ASP A 160 31.79 -19.83 -46.69
C ASP A 160 32.42 -20.65 -47.83
N LYS A 161 33.55 -20.20 -48.38
CA LYS A 161 34.34 -20.88 -49.42
C LYS A 161 35.03 -22.16 -48.95
N ILE A 162 35.40 -22.24 -47.67
CA ILE A 162 36.19 -23.34 -47.10
C ILE A 162 35.42 -24.16 -46.05
N ILE A 163 34.26 -23.69 -45.60
CA ILE A 163 33.46 -24.37 -44.57
C ILE A 163 33.05 -25.79 -44.97
N GLY A 164 32.88 -26.06 -46.27
CA GLY A 164 32.60 -27.41 -46.77
C GLY A 164 33.78 -28.37 -46.60
N GLU A 165 35.03 -27.90 -46.64
CA GLU A 165 36.22 -28.69 -46.35
C GLU A 165 36.37 -28.92 -44.83
N VAL A 166 36.05 -27.89 -44.03
CA VAL A 166 36.00 -27.97 -42.56
C VAL A 166 34.95 -28.98 -42.08
N GLU A 167 33.74 -28.95 -42.66
CA GLU A 167 32.64 -29.89 -42.33
C GLU A 167 32.97 -31.35 -42.72
N ARG A 168 33.86 -31.56 -43.70
CA ARG A 168 34.40 -32.88 -44.06
C ARG A 168 35.63 -33.31 -43.23
N GLY A 169 36.20 -32.42 -42.41
CA GLY A 169 37.45 -32.66 -41.69
C GLY A 169 38.70 -32.66 -42.58
N GLU A 170 38.61 -32.08 -43.78
CA GLU A 170 39.75 -31.92 -44.71
C GLU A 170 40.62 -30.70 -44.32
N LEU A 171 40.02 -29.70 -43.65
CA LEU A 171 40.68 -28.48 -43.20
C LEU A 171 40.35 -28.18 -41.73
N ASN A 172 41.36 -28.15 -40.87
CA ASN A 172 41.19 -27.87 -39.43
C ASN A 172 41.37 -26.39 -39.12
N LEU A 173 40.38 -25.76 -38.48
CA LEU A 173 40.45 -24.35 -38.08
C LEU A 173 41.33 -24.17 -36.83
N THR A 174 42.36 -23.34 -36.93
CA THR A 174 43.33 -23.11 -35.84
C THR A 174 42.95 -21.91 -34.97
N PHE A 175 42.94 -22.09 -33.66
CA PHE A 175 42.66 -21.05 -32.67
C PHE A 175 43.98 -20.40 -32.18
N PRO A 176 44.00 -19.10 -31.80
CA PRO A 176 42.93 -18.10 -31.88
C PRO A 176 42.86 -17.34 -33.21
N ILE A 177 43.89 -17.45 -34.06
CA ILE A 177 43.99 -16.73 -35.34
C ILE A 177 44.39 -17.71 -36.43
N MET A 178 43.67 -17.70 -37.55
CA MET A 178 43.98 -18.45 -38.75
C MET A 178 44.08 -17.53 -39.95
N PHE A 179 44.99 -17.83 -40.88
CA PHE A 179 44.98 -17.24 -42.21
C PHE A 179 44.13 -18.12 -43.15
N ASN A 180 43.11 -17.54 -43.76
CA ASN A 180 42.30 -18.26 -44.75
C ASN A 180 43.19 -18.62 -45.96
N PRO A 181 43.35 -19.91 -46.34
CA PRO A 181 44.27 -20.32 -47.40
C PRO A 181 43.86 -19.84 -48.80
N VAL A 182 42.60 -19.41 -48.98
CA VAL A 182 42.05 -18.92 -50.24
C VAL A 182 42.10 -17.39 -50.32
N THR A 183 41.69 -16.68 -49.26
CA THR A 183 41.62 -15.20 -49.26
C THR A 183 42.86 -14.52 -48.69
N TRP A 184 43.73 -15.25 -47.99
CA TRP A 184 44.89 -14.72 -47.23
C TRP A 184 44.54 -13.70 -46.13
N GLU A 185 43.26 -13.61 -45.77
CA GLU A 185 42.77 -12.79 -44.65
C GLU A 185 43.08 -13.47 -43.31
N ALA A 186 43.38 -12.66 -42.29
CA ALA A 186 43.62 -13.15 -40.93
C ALA A 186 42.33 -13.08 -40.10
N HIS A 187 41.74 -14.23 -39.81
CA HIS A 187 40.51 -14.35 -39.02
C HIS A 187 40.85 -14.56 -37.54
N ALA A 188 40.57 -13.56 -36.72
CA ALA A 188 40.64 -13.65 -35.25
C ALA A 188 39.33 -14.23 -34.69
N PHE A 189 39.27 -15.56 -34.54
CA PHE A 189 38.05 -16.27 -34.14
C PHE A 189 37.40 -15.79 -32.84
N PRO A 190 38.13 -15.40 -31.76
CA PRO A 190 37.52 -14.87 -30.53
C PRO A 190 36.62 -13.63 -30.69
N VAL A 191 36.74 -12.89 -31.80
CA VAL A 191 35.90 -11.71 -32.08
C VAL A 191 34.52 -12.10 -32.64
N PHE A 192 34.43 -13.27 -33.28
CA PHE A 192 33.25 -13.71 -34.03
C PHE A 192 32.60 -14.98 -33.47
N PHE A 193 33.34 -15.87 -32.81
CA PHE A 193 32.85 -17.15 -32.31
C PHE A 193 32.62 -17.10 -30.80
N GLY A 194 31.42 -17.47 -30.36
CA GLY A 194 31.04 -17.59 -28.96
C GLY A 194 31.04 -19.04 -28.49
N GLY A 195 31.72 -19.33 -27.38
CA GLY A 195 31.71 -20.64 -26.73
C GLY A 195 32.41 -21.77 -27.50
N SER A 196 33.33 -21.45 -28.42
CA SER A 196 34.04 -22.43 -29.25
C SER A 196 34.74 -23.50 -28.41
N LYS A 197 34.51 -24.78 -28.72
CA LYS A 197 35.27 -25.89 -28.14
C LYS A 197 36.56 -26.07 -28.94
N VAL A 198 37.68 -25.97 -28.23
CA VAL A 198 39.03 -26.07 -28.80
C VAL A 198 39.74 -27.25 -28.15
N VAL A 199 40.35 -28.11 -28.96
CA VAL A 199 41.17 -29.25 -28.55
C VAL A 199 42.48 -29.15 -29.33
N ASP A 200 43.63 -29.16 -28.65
CA ASP A 200 44.97 -29.05 -29.26
C ASP A 200 45.09 -27.89 -30.28
N ASP A 201 44.63 -26.69 -29.89
CA ASP A 201 44.52 -25.48 -30.71
C ASP A 201 43.65 -25.58 -31.97
N ILE A 202 42.87 -26.66 -32.13
CA ILE A 202 41.91 -26.87 -33.23
C ILE A 202 40.48 -26.65 -32.75
N ILE A 203 39.68 -25.90 -33.51
CA ILE A 203 38.27 -25.66 -33.23
C ILE A 203 37.44 -26.84 -33.74
N GLU A 204 36.91 -27.66 -32.81
CA GLU A 204 36.01 -28.78 -33.16
C GLU A 204 34.58 -28.33 -33.40
N SER A 205 34.08 -27.37 -32.61
CA SER A 205 32.71 -26.89 -32.72
C SER A 205 32.53 -25.46 -32.21
N VAL A 206 31.59 -24.75 -32.83
CA VAL A 206 31.24 -23.36 -32.51
C VAL A 206 29.75 -23.28 -32.17
N PRO A 207 29.37 -23.02 -30.90
CA PRO A 207 27.96 -22.85 -30.50
C PRO A 207 27.27 -21.61 -31.06
N ALA A 208 27.99 -20.49 -31.16
CA ALA A 208 27.42 -19.22 -31.59
C ALA A 208 28.38 -18.44 -32.51
N VAL A 209 27.81 -17.71 -33.47
CA VAL A 209 28.54 -16.79 -34.36
C VAL A 209 27.97 -15.38 -34.20
N GLN A 210 28.82 -14.36 -34.23
CA GLN A 210 28.45 -12.96 -34.14
C GLN A 210 28.74 -12.24 -35.46
N LEU A 211 27.79 -11.39 -35.88
CA LEU A 211 27.95 -10.44 -36.98
C LEU A 211 27.65 -9.01 -36.48
N VAL A 212 28.34 -8.02 -37.05
CA VAL A 212 28.16 -6.60 -36.68
C VAL A 212 28.18 -5.72 -37.95
N TRP A 213 27.33 -4.71 -37.99
CA TRP A 213 27.24 -3.72 -39.05
C TRP A 213 27.32 -2.33 -38.41
N PHE A 214 28.26 -1.49 -38.86
CA PHE A 214 28.52 -0.17 -38.30
C PHE A 214 28.08 0.94 -39.25
N VAL A 215 27.47 1.99 -38.71
CA VAL A 215 26.97 3.14 -39.47
C VAL A 215 27.84 4.37 -39.22
N ARG A 216 27.91 5.31 -40.17
CA ARG A 216 28.63 6.58 -40.01
C ARG A 216 27.95 7.48 -38.98
N THR A 217 28.75 8.04 -38.08
CA THR A 217 28.27 8.93 -37.00
C THR A 217 29.06 10.24 -36.88
N ASP A 218 29.77 10.66 -37.93
CA ASP A 218 30.68 11.81 -37.85
C ASP A 218 29.97 13.16 -37.63
N THR A 219 28.70 13.28 -38.05
CA THR A 219 27.88 14.47 -37.77
C THR A 219 26.65 14.12 -36.92
N LYS A 220 26.23 15.07 -36.07
CA LYS A 220 25.06 14.90 -35.19
C LYS A 220 23.77 14.60 -35.99
N ALA A 221 23.59 15.25 -37.14
CA ALA A 221 22.45 15.01 -38.02
C ALA A 221 22.44 13.60 -38.65
N GLN A 222 23.60 13.03 -38.97
CA GLN A 222 23.68 11.62 -39.40
C GLN A 222 23.43 10.67 -38.22
N LEU A 223 24.03 10.93 -37.05
CA LEU A 223 23.91 10.11 -35.84
C LEU A 223 22.47 9.97 -35.32
N GLU A 224 21.72 11.08 -35.30
CA GLU A 224 20.37 11.16 -34.73
C GLU A 224 19.26 10.98 -35.76
N GLY A 225 19.51 11.32 -37.04
CA GLY A 225 18.56 11.12 -38.14
C GLY A 225 18.73 9.76 -38.81
N ARG A 226 19.65 9.69 -39.79
CA ARG A 226 19.82 8.50 -40.64
C ARG A 226 20.28 7.26 -39.86
N GLY A 227 21.21 7.40 -38.93
CA GLY A 227 21.76 6.29 -38.15
C GLY A 227 20.72 5.64 -37.23
N ALA A 228 19.88 6.44 -36.56
CA ALA A 228 18.79 5.94 -35.74
C ALA A 228 17.71 5.23 -36.59
N ALA A 229 17.26 5.86 -37.69
CA ALA A 229 16.29 5.26 -38.60
C ALA A 229 16.79 3.94 -39.23
N TRP A 230 18.10 3.81 -39.46
CA TRP A 230 18.71 2.56 -39.91
C TRP A 230 18.72 1.47 -38.83
N GLU A 231 19.01 1.81 -37.57
CA GLU A 231 18.95 0.83 -36.46
C GLU A 231 17.54 0.31 -36.22
N ASP A 232 16.53 1.19 -36.28
CA ASP A 232 15.12 0.81 -36.15
C ASP A 232 14.70 -0.13 -37.30
N ALA A 233 15.01 0.24 -38.55
CA ALA A 233 14.73 -0.60 -39.73
C ALA A 233 15.51 -1.93 -39.73
N PHE A 234 16.74 -1.95 -39.21
CA PHE A 234 17.53 -3.17 -39.00
C PHE A 234 16.85 -4.11 -38.02
N LEU A 235 16.44 -3.58 -36.86
CA LEU A 235 15.76 -4.33 -35.81
C LEU A 235 14.46 -4.95 -36.35
N ASP A 236 13.64 -4.18 -37.06
CA ASP A 236 12.37 -4.66 -37.62
C ASP A 236 12.60 -5.68 -38.75
N THR A 237 13.50 -5.40 -39.70
CA THR A 237 13.77 -6.30 -40.84
C THR A 237 14.30 -7.66 -40.40
N VAL A 238 15.23 -7.68 -39.44
CA VAL A 238 15.78 -8.92 -38.88
C VAL A 238 14.74 -9.64 -38.02
N GLY A 239 13.91 -8.91 -37.26
CA GLY A 239 12.80 -9.48 -36.49
C GLY A 239 11.79 -10.20 -37.38
N ILE A 240 11.29 -9.51 -38.42
CA ILE A 240 10.35 -10.08 -39.39
C ILE A 240 10.93 -11.32 -40.08
N ALA A 241 12.24 -11.35 -40.36
CA ALA A 241 12.89 -12.52 -40.98
C ALA A 241 12.93 -13.76 -40.06
N GLU A 242 13.14 -13.58 -38.75
CA GLU A 242 13.05 -14.68 -37.77
C GLU A 242 11.57 -15.10 -37.57
N ASP A 243 10.66 -14.14 -37.36
CA ASP A 243 9.23 -14.39 -37.08
C ASP A 243 8.51 -15.08 -38.26
N THR A 244 8.90 -14.77 -39.49
CA THR A 244 8.37 -15.44 -40.70
C THR A 244 8.99 -16.82 -40.95
N GLY A 245 9.95 -17.24 -40.14
CA GLY A 245 10.65 -18.53 -40.30
C GLY A 245 11.46 -18.60 -41.59
N ARG A 246 12.01 -17.46 -42.06
CA ARG A 246 12.78 -17.39 -43.31
C ARG A 246 14.05 -18.25 -43.26
N PHE A 247 14.65 -18.36 -42.07
CA PHE A 247 15.80 -19.21 -41.77
C PHE A 247 15.35 -20.53 -41.14
N LYS A 248 15.93 -21.65 -41.60
CA LYS A 248 15.56 -23.00 -41.14
C LYS A 248 16.51 -23.54 -40.09
N HIS A 249 17.82 -23.29 -40.26
CA HIS A 249 18.88 -23.90 -39.46
C HIS A 249 19.47 -22.93 -38.43
N ILE A 250 19.32 -21.61 -38.65
CA ILE A 250 19.74 -20.58 -37.70
C ILE A 250 18.57 -19.95 -36.95
N SER A 251 18.84 -19.49 -35.73
CA SER A 251 17.98 -18.55 -34.99
C SER A 251 18.79 -17.33 -34.57
N VAL A 252 18.17 -16.15 -34.68
CA VAL A 252 18.85 -14.85 -34.69
C VAL A 252 18.45 -13.99 -33.49
N ALA A 253 19.40 -13.76 -32.57
CA ALA A 253 19.26 -12.75 -31.51
C ALA A 253 19.84 -11.41 -31.98
N ARG A 254 18.99 -10.38 -32.06
CA ARG A 254 19.33 -9.03 -32.58
C ARG A 254 19.50 -7.99 -31.47
N PHE A 255 20.47 -7.10 -31.64
CA PHE A 255 20.79 -6.01 -30.72
C PHE A 255 21.28 -4.79 -31.52
N ALA A 256 20.85 -3.59 -31.16
CA ALA A 256 21.38 -2.33 -31.70
C ALA A 256 21.55 -1.30 -30.57
N SER A 257 22.23 -0.18 -30.82
CA SER A 257 22.53 0.78 -29.74
C SER A 257 21.29 1.31 -29.01
N ARG A 258 20.17 1.49 -29.74
CA ARG A 258 18.86 1.94 -29.23
C ARG A 258 17.96 0.84 -28.64
N THR A 259 18.37 -0.44 -28.65
CA THR A 259 17.48 -1.53 -28.18
C THR A 259 17.09 -1.38 -26.71
N LEU A 260 18.00 -0.88 -25.86
CA LEU A 260 17.71 -0.59 -24.46
C LEU A 260 16.62 0.49 -24.32
N ASP A 261 16.72 1.57 -25.11
CA ASP A 261 15.77 2.68 -25.12
C ASP A 261 14.36 2.19 -25.49
N HIS A 262 14.25 1.36 -26.54
CA HIS A 262 12.98 0.83 -27.03
C HIS A 262 12.32 -0.14 -26.04
N GLU A 263 13.08 -1.06 -25.43
CA GLU A 263 12.52 -1.98 -24.44
C GLU A 263 12.17 -1.25 -23.12
N LEU A 264 12.92 -0.20 -22.73
CA LEU A 264 12.57 0.65 -21.59
C LEU A 264 11.30 1.48 -21.84
N GLU A 265 11.13 2.04 -23.04
CA GLU A 265 9.90 2.75 -23.43
C GLU A 265 8.70 1.78 -23.49
N LYS A 266 8.87 0.61 -24.10
CA LYS A 266 7.84 -0.44 -24.18
C LYS A 266 7.40 -0.89 -22.79
N ASN A 267 8.33 -1.16 -21.89
CA ASN A 267 8.03 -1.46 -20.49
C ASN A 267 7.24 -0.30 -19.85
N THR A 268 7.71 0.94 -19.99
CA THR A 268 7.02 2.15 -19.49
C THR A 268 5.57 2.24 -20.02
N ARG A 269 5.35 2.00 -21.32
CA ARG A 269 4.01 1.98 -21.94
C ARG A 269 3.11 0.88 -21.37
N THR A 270 3.63 -0.29 -21.01
CA THR A 270 2.84 -1.35 -20.35
C THR A 270 2.38 -0.97 -18.94
N VAL A 271 3.08 -0.06 -18.25
CA VAL A 271 2.71 0.42 -16.90
C VAL A 271 1.59 1.47 -16.92
N ILE A 272 1.49 2.29 -17.98
CA ILE A 272 0.47 3.35 -18.13
C ILE A 272 -0.99 2.93 -17.81
N PRO A 273 -1.53 1.80 -18.31
CA PRO A 273 -2.90 1.38 -17.97
C PRO A 273 -3.09 1.09 -16.47
N PHE A 274 -2.06 0.58 -15.78
CA PHE A 274 -2.14 0.29 -14.35
C PHE A 274 -2.29 1.57 -13.52
N PHE A 275 -1.62 2.67 -13.87
CA PHE A 275 -1.84 3.97 -13.22
C PHE A 275 -3.31 4.38 -13.29
N SER A 276 -3.95 4.25 -14.46
CA SER A 276 -5.38 4.59 -14.61
C SER A 276 -6.27 3.78 -13.67
N SER A 277 -5.96 2.49 -13.46
CA SER A 277 -6.68 1.64 -12.49
C SER A 277 -6.44 2.06 -11.04
N THR A 278 -5.21 2.47 -10.66
CA THR A 278 -4.91 2.91 -9.29
C THR A 278 -5.53 4.27 -8.98
N PHE A 279 -5.59 5.21 -9.94
CA PHE A 279 -6.33 6.47 -9.80
C PHE A 279 -7.82 6.22 -9.45
N ILE A 280 -8.48 5.30 -10.16
CA ILE A 280 -9.88 4.95 -9.93
C ILE A 280 -10.06 4.30 -8.55
N LEU A 281 -9.19 3.35 -8.20
CA LEU A 281 -9.26 2.65 -6.90
C LEU A 281 -9.04 3.60 -5.72
N MET A 282 -8.06 4.51 -5.79
CA MET A 282 -7.85 5.55 -4.77
C MET A 282 -9.00 6.56 -4.72
N GLY A 283 -9.60 6.91 -5.86
CA GLY A 283 -10.81 7.75 -5.90
C GLY A 283 -11.99 7.10 -5.15
N ILE A 284 -12.26 5.82 -5.40
CA ILE A 284 -13.29 5.04 -4.71
C ILE A 284 -12.98 4.93 -3.22
N PHE A 285 -11.72 4.62 -2.85
CA PHE A 285 -11.29 4.52 -1.46
C PHE A 285 -11.48 5.85 -0.70
N SER A 286 -11.03 6.98 -1.26
CA SER A 286 -11.22 8.32 -0.67
C SER A 286 -12.71 8.70 -0.54
N ILE A 287 -13.56 8.28 -1.49
CA ILE A 287 -15.01 8.48 -1.42
C ILE A 287 -15.62 7.70 -0.26
N VAL A 288 -15.38 6.39 -0.19
CA VAL A 288 -15.98 5.47 0.79
C VAL A 288 -15.55 5.81 2.22
N THR A 289 -14.26 6.06 2.45
CA THR A 289 -13.71 6.47 3.77
C THR A 289 -14.21 7.85 4.24
N CYS A 290 -14.69 8.69 3.32
CA CYS A 290 -15.31 9.98 3.64
C CYS A 290 -16.83 9.93 3.83
N MET A 291 -17.48 8.77 3.69
CA MET A 291 -18.89 8.58 4.03
C MET A 291 -19.09 8.39 5.55
N MET A 292 -20.28 8.73 6.03
CA MET A 292 -20.75 8.57 7.41
C MET A 292 -22.20 8.09 7.39
N GLY A 293 -22.72 7.54 8.49
CA GLY A 293 -24.13 7.14 8.60
C GLY A 293 -25.11 8.30 8.37
N ASP A 294 -24.71 9.53 8.71
CA ASP A 294 -25.47 10.75 8.40
C ASP A 294 -25.08 11.31 7.02
N TRP A 295 -26.07 11.37 6.12
CA TRP A 295 -25.96 11.89 4.75
C TRP A 295 -25.74 13.41 4.65
N VAL A 296 -25.97 14.18 5.71
CA VAL A 296 -25.64 15.61 5.77
C VAL A 296 -24.16 15.80 6.11
N ARG A 297 -23.67 15.05 7.12
CA ARG A 297 -22.28 15.11 7.62
C ARG A 297 -21.28 14.37 6.73
N SER A 298 -21.72 13.37 5.97
CA SER A 298 -20.94 12.66 4.95
C SER A 298 -20.21 13.60 4.00
N LYS A 299 -18.97 13.26 3.61
CA LYS A 299 -18.07 14.08 2.79
C LYS A 299 -17.44 13.36 1.58
N PRO A 300 -18.11 12.42 0.87
CA PRO A 300 -17.51 11.68 -0.26
C PRO A 300 -16.86 12.59 -1.31
N TRP A 301 -17.49 13.72 -1.66
CA TRP A 301 -16.94 14.68 -2.62
C TRP A 301 -15.64 15.36 -2.15
N LEU A 302 -15.42 15.54 -0.83
CA LEU A 302 -14.15 16.10 -0.36
C LEU A 302 -13.01 15.10 -0.46
N GLY A 303 -13.25 13.81 -0.19
CA GLY A 303 -12.24 12.77 -0.44
C GLY A 303 -11.78 12.78 -1.89
N LEU A 304 -12.71 12.87 -2.85
CA LEU A 304 -12.37 12.99 -4.26
C LEU A 304 -11.65 14.31 -4.62
N LEU A 305 -12.10 15.43 -4.05
CA LEU A 305 -11.49 16.75 -4.30
C LEU A 305 -10.08 16.88 -3.70
N GLY A 306 -9.74 16.14 -2.65
CA GLY A 306 -8.37 16.00 -2.15
C GLY A 306 -7.45 15.34 -3.19
N ASN A 307 -7.86 14.17 -3.73
CA ASN A 307 -7.13 13.50 -4.81
C ASN A 307 -6.96 14.44 -6.04
N ILE A 308 -8.01 15.18 -6.42
CA ILE A 308 -7.97 16.16 -7.52
C ILE A 308 -7.00 17.32 -7.20
N SER A 309 -6.95 17.80 -5.95
CA SER A 309 -6.01 18.82 -5.48
C SER A 309 -4.56 18.39 -5.72
N ALA A 310 -4.20 17.17 -5.30
CA ALA A 310 -2.86 16.60 -5.51
C ALA A 310 -2.49 16.48 -7.00
N VAL A 311 -3.42 16.03 -7.84
CA VAL A 311 -3.20 15.92 -9.29
C VAL A 311 -3.04 17.28 -9.95
N MET A 312 -3.89 18.26 -9.60
CA MET A 312 -3.80 19.64 -10.10
C MET A 312 -2.49 20.32 -9.69
N ALA A 313 -2.03 20.08 -8.47
CA ALA A 313 -0.76 20.58 -7.96
C ALA A 313 0.44 19.95 -8.68
N THR A 314 0.42 18.63 -8.88
CA THR A 314 1.48 17.90 -9.61
C THR A 314 1.56 18.38 -11.07
N ALA A 315 0.43 18.50 -11.76
CA ALA A 315 0.37 19.01 -13.12
C ALA A 315 0.90 20.46 -13.23
N ALA A 316 0.57 21.31 -12.24
CA ALA A 316 1.08 22.67 -12.19
C ALA A 316 2.59 22.74 -11.92
N ALA A 317 3.11 21.91 -11.00
CA ALA A 317 4.54 21.83 -10.71
C ALA A 317 5.35 21.32 -11.91
N PHE A 318 4.85 20.28 -12.59
CA PHE A 318 5.48 19.70 -13.76
C PHE A 318 5.49 20.69 -14.93
N GLY A 319 4.38 21.38 -15.18
CA GLY A 319 4.30 22.45 -16.17
C GLY A 319 5.26 23.61 -15.86
N CYS A 320 5.39 23.99 -14.58
CA CYS A 320 6.37 24.97 -14.11
C CYS A 320 7.82 24.50 -14.32
N ALA A 321 8.15 23.26 -13.98
CA ALA A 321 9.48 22.66 -14.19
C ALA A 321 9.88 22.65 -15.68
N ILE A 322 8.94 22.32 -16.58
CA ILE A 322 9.16 22.37 -18.04
C ILE A 322 9.36 23.83 -18.49
N TYR A 323 8.62 24.80 -17.94
CA TYR A 323 8.85 26.23 -18.23
C TYR A 323 10.22 26.74 -17.78
N LEU A 324 10.79 26.17 -16.71
CA LEU A 324 12.16 26.43 -16.26
C LEU A 324 13.23 25.74 -17.14
N GLY A 325 12.82 24.99 -18.17
CA GLY A 325 13.71 24.33 -19.13
C GLY A 325 14.28 22.99 -18.64
N ILE A 326 13.68 22.36 -17.63
CA ILE A 326 14.14 21.08 -17.09
C ILE A 326 13.63 19.94 -17.98
N SER A 327 14.54 19.17 -18.59
CA SER A 327 14.20 18.00 -19.41
C SER A 327 13.31 17.00 -18.67
N PHE A 328 12.39 16.37 -19.41
CA PHE A 328 11.47 15.36 -18.87
C PHE A 328 12.01 13.94 -19.14
N ILE A 329 11.87 13.06 -18.15
CA ILE A 329 12.33 11.66 -18.23
C ILE A 329 11.18 10.69 -17.95
N GLY A 330 11.22 9.48 -18.50
CA GLY A 330 10.16 8.48 -18.31
C GLY A 330 9.85 8.14 -16.84
N ILE A 331 10.87 8.17 -15.97
CA ILE A 331 10.73 7.90 -14.52
C ILE A 331 9.79 8.91 -13.83
N ASN A 332 9.70 10.15 -14.33
CA ASN A 332 8.81 11.18 -13.78
C ASN A 332 7.32 10.80 -13.88
N LEU A 333 6.94 9.86 -14.75
CA LEU A 333 5.57 9.33 -14.83
C LEU A 333 5.14 8.58 -13.56
N ALA A 334 6.07 8.14 -12.72
CA ALA A 334 5.76 7.53 -11.43
C ALA A 334 5.51 8.56 -10.31
N ALA A 335 6.02 9.80 -10.42
CA ALA A 335 5.90 10.78 -9.35
C ALA A 335 4.45 11.21 -9.03
N PRO A 336 3.51 11.35 -10.00
CA PRO A 336 2.11 11.62 -9.70
C PRO A 336 1.48 10.60 -8.75
N PHE A 337 1.85 9.31 -8.83
CA PHE A 337 1.37 8.30 -7.89
C PHE A 337 1.85 8.58 -6.46
N LEU A 338 3.12 8.97 -6.30
CA LEU A 338 3.69 9.37 -5.00
C LEU A 338 3.03 10.64 -4.44
N MET A 339 2.77 11.65 -5.28
CA MET A 339 2.12 12.90 -4.86
C MET A 339 0.67 12.70 -4.41
N ILE A 340 -0.06 11.75 -4.99
CA ILE A 340 -1.40 11.37 -4.53
C ILE A 340 -1.32 10.74 -3.14
N GLY A 341 -0.31 9.91 -2.87
CA GLY A 341 -0.08 9.33 -1.53
C GLY A 341 0.05 10.42 -0.46
N ILE A 342 0.92 11.41 -0.70
CA ILE A 342 1.13 12.56 0.20
C ILE A 342 -0.15 13.39 0.34
N GLY A 343 -0.77 13.78 -0.78
CA GLY A 343 -1.98 14.61 -0.75
C GLY A 343 -3.22 13.94 -0.14
N ILE A 344 -3.31 12.60 -0.19
CA ILE A 344 -4.36 11.84 0.50
C ILE A 344 -4.16 11.88 2.02
N ASP A 345 -2.92 11.78 2.51
CA ASP A 345 -2.63 11.91 3.95
C ASP A 345 -3.02 13.31 4.46
N ASP A 346 -2.56 14.38 3.80
CA ASP A 346 -2.93 15.78 4.09
C ASP A 346 -4.46 15.97 4.10
N THR A 347 -5.14 15.39 3.09
CA THR A 347 -6.61 15.41 2.97
C THR A 347 -7.27 14.79 4.20
N PHE A 348 -6.82 13.62 4.66
CA PHE A 348 -7.38 12.97 5.84
C PHE A 348 -7.03 13.71 7.15
N VAL A 349 -5.81 14.24 7.30
CA VAL A 349 -5.41 15.03 8.47
C VAL A 349 -6.29 16.28 8.61
N MET A 350 -6.51 17.03 7.52
CA MET A 350 -7.42 18.17 7.51
C MET A 350 -8.88 17.78 7.80
N LEU A 351 -9.37 16.70 7.19
CA LEU A 351 -10.73 16.21 7.45
C LEU A 351 -10.92 15.71 8.88
N ALA A 352 -9.90 15.13 9.50
CA ALA A 352 -9.93 14.72 10.91
C ALA A 352 -10.02 15.93 11.84
N ALA A 353 -9.21 16.97 11.62
CA ALA A 353 -9.32 18.23 12.36
C ALA A 353 -10.68 18.91 12.16
N TRP A 354 -11.25 18.89 10.94
CA TRP A 354 -12.59 19.43 10.67
C TRP A 354 -13.69 18.67 11.43
N ARG A 355 -13.54 17.35 11.58
CA ARG A 355 -14.45 16.49 12.36
C ARG A 355 -14.34 16.77 13.86
N ARG A 356 -13.14 17.08 14.38
CA ARG A 356 -12.92 17.51 15.78
C ARG A 356 -13.49 18.91 16.07
N ALA A 357 -13.39 19.84 15.13
CA ALA A 357 -13.85 21.21 15.32
C ALA A 357 -15.38 21.32 15.45
N SER A 358 -15.85 22.01 16.50
CA SER A 358 -17.27 22.07 16.90
C SER A 358 -18.22 22.51 15.77
N PRO A 359 -19.27 21.73 15.43
CA PRO A 359 -20.28 22.11 14.44
C PRO A 359 -21.14 23.32 14.83
N LYS A 360 -21.14 23.72 16.11
CA LYS A 360 -21.92 24.89 16.59
C LYS A 360 -21.28 26.23 16.17
N LEU A 361 -19.99 26.24 15.86
CA LEU A 361 -19.25 27.45 15.48
C LEU A 361 -19.57 27.92 14.04
N PRO A 362 -19.47 29.22 13.73
CA PRO A 362 -19.60 29.70 12.36
C PRO A 362 -18.47 29.14 11.48
N VAL A 363 -18.78 28.86 10.21
CA VAL A 363 -17.85 28.20 9.26
C VAL A 363 -16.46 28.84 9.21
N PRO A 364 -16.29 30.19 9.19
CA PRO A 364 -14.95 30.79 9.22
C PRO A 364 -14.12 30.47 10.46
N GLU A 365 -14.75 30.39 11.63
CA GLU A 365 -14.09 30.10 12.90
C GLU A 365 -13.75 28.61 13.01
N ARG A 366 -14.67 27.74 12.55
CA ARG A 366 -14.40 26.30 12.42
C ARG A 366 -13.25 26.01 11.44
N MET A 367 -13.16 26.75 10.33
CA MET A 367 -12.04 26.68 9.38
C MET A 367 -10.72 27.18 9.99
N ALA A 368 -10.77 28.24 10.81
CA ALA A 368 -9.61 28.78 11.50
C ALA A 368 -9.02 27.77 12.49
N ILE A 369 -9.87 27.14 13.32
CA ILE A 369 -9.47 26.08 14.27
C ILE A 369 -8.88 24.88 13.50
N MET A 370 -9.58 24.39 12.47
CA MET A 370 -9.12 23.27 11.63
C MET A 370 -7.72 23.53 11.06
N LEU A 371 -7.49 24.68 10.40
CA LEU A 371 -6.19 25.00 9.82
C LEU A 371 -5.12 25.23 10.89
N SER A 372 -5.46 25.87 12.02
CA SER A 372 -4.48 26.11 13.10
C SER A 372 -3.94 24.82 13.74
N GLU A 373 -4.70 23.72 13.68
CA GLU A 373 -4.30 22.40 14.17
C GLU A 373 -3.67 21.55 13.05
N ALA A 374 -4.35 21.38 11.91
CA ALA A 374 -3.91 20.50 10.84
C ALA A 374 -2.71 21.04 10.04
N ALA A 375 -2.71 22.34 9.70
CA ALA A 375 -1.69 22.89 8.81
C ALA A 375 -0.29 22.92 9.45
N VAL A 376 -0.20 22.97 10.79
CA VAL A 376 1.10 22.86 11.49
C VAL A 376 1.71 21.48 11.27
N SER A 377 0.93 20.40 11.46
CA SER A 377 1.39 19.02 11.20
C SER A 377 1.78 18.81 9.74
N ILE A 378 0.95 19.29 8.81
CA ILE A 378 1.17 19.18 7.35
C ILE A 378 2.39 20.00 6.90
N THR A 379 2.66 21.14 7.54
CA THR A 379 3.87 21.93 7.26
C THR A 379 5.13 21.16 7.64
N ILE A 380 5.12 20.42 8.75
CA ILE A 380 6.27 19.63 9.19
C ILE A 380 6.57 18.52 8.18
N THR A 381 5.58 17.70 7.81
CA THR A 381 5.75 16.61 6.82
C THR A 381 6.15 17.15 5.45
N SER A 382 5.44 18.18 4.96
CA SER A 382 5.74 18.79 3.66
C SER A 382 7.16 19.38 3.61
N VAL A 383 7.63 20.03 4.68
CA VAL A 383 9.00 20.58 4.72
C VAL A 383 10.05 19.47 4.78
N THR A 384 9.83 18.38 5.52
CA THR A 384 10.76 17.24 5.52
C THR A 384 10.83 16.57 4.15
N ASP A 385 9.71 16.45 3.45
CA ASP A 385 9.66 15.86 2.10
C ASP A 385 10.33 16.76 1.06
N MET A 386 10.05 18.07 1.08
CA MET A 386 10.74 19.05 0.23
C MET A 386 12.26 18.99 0.43
N LEU A 387 12.74 18.97 1.68
CA LEU A 387 14.16 18.89 1.98
C LEU A 387 14.77 17.56 1.52
N SER A 388 14.11 16.43 1.74
CA SER A 388 14.56 15.11 1.27
C SER A 388 14.72 15.08 -0.26
N PHE A 389 13.73 15.58 -1.00
CA PHE A 389 13.83 15.66 -2.47
C PHE A 389 14.91 16.65 -2.92
N PHE A 390 15.02 17.82 -2.30
CA PHE A 390 16.06 18.80 -2.66
C PHE A 390 17.49 18.32 -2.34
N ILE A 391 17.68 17.52 -1.29
CA ILE A 391 18.97 16.84 -1.03
C ILE A 391 19.31 15.87 -2.18
N GLY A 392 18.31 15.18 -2.73
CA GLY A 392 18.48 14.28 -3.89
C GLY A 392 18.98 14.97 -5.17
N ILE A 393 18.82 16.29 -5.31
CA ILE A 393 19.37 17.07 -6.44
C ILE A 393 20.91 17.07 -6.43
N PHE A 394 21.57 16.87 -5.27
CA PHE A 394 23.03 16.76 -5.20
C PHE A 394 23.58 15.37 -5.59
N SER A 395 22.72 14.42 -5.97
CA SER A 395 23.13 13.13 -6.53
C SER A 395 23.97 13.33 -7.81
N PRO A 396 25.04 12.54 -8.05
CA PRO A 396 25.86 12.68 -9.26
C PRO A 396 25.17 12.16 -10.54
N PHE A 397 23.99 11.51 -10.43
CA PHE A 397 23.27 10.86 -11.53
C PHE A 397 22.12 11.76 -12.06
N PRO A 398 22.13 12.18 -13.35
CA PRO A 398 21.12 13.09 -13.90
C PRO A 398 19.67 12.60 -13.78
N SER A 399 19.42 11.30 -13.93
CA SER A 399 18.09 10.70 -13.71
C SER A 399 17.52 11.01 -12.32
N VAL A 400 18.34 10.87 -11.27
CA VAL A 400 17.95 11.19 -9.88
C VAL A 400 17.80 12.69 -9.70
N GLN A 401 18.72 13.51 -10.23
CA GLN A 401 18.62 14.97 -10.15
C GLN A 401 17.29 15.48 -10.71
N ILE A 402 16.96 15.07 -11.94
CA ILE A 402 15.72 15.49 -12.63
C ILE A 402 14.50 15.01 -11.86
N PHE A 403 14.43 13.73 -11.47
CA PHE A 403 13.32 13.19 -10.70
C PHE A 403 13.10 13.94 -9.37
N CYS A 404 14.18 14.26 -8.67
CA CYS A 404 14.16 15.01 -7.42
C CYS A 404 13.76 16.49 -7.60
N MET A 405 14.18 17.16 -8.69
CA MET A 405 13.72 18.51 -9.02
C MET A 405 12.20 18.55 -9.28
N TYR A 406 11.69 17.64 -10.12
CA TYR A 406 10.25 17.54 -10.41
C TYR A 406 9.45 17.17 -9.16
N SER A 407 9.92 16.21 -8.36
CA SER A 407 9.22 15.75 -7.15
C SER A 407 9.24 16.80 -6.04
N GLY A 408 10.37 17.47 -5.79
CA GLY A 408 10.46 18.54 -4.80
C GLY A 408 9.55 19.72 -5.13
N LEU A 409 9.51 20.16 -6.40
CA LEU A 409 8.55 21.17 -6.87
C LEU A 409 7.09 20.70 -6.73
N ALA A 410 6.80 19.43 -6.99
CA ALA A 410 5.47 18.87 -6.83
C ALA A 410 5.01 18.83 -5.37
N VAL A 411 5.88 18.51 -4.40
CA VAL A 411 5.55 18.64 -2.96
C VAL A 411 5.29 20.10 -2.59
N CYS A 412 6.13 21.06 -3.03
CA CYS A 412 5.91 22.49 -2.79
C CYS A 412 4.51 22.96 -3.26
N PHE A 413 4.13 22.58 -4.48
CA PHE A 413 2.81 22.93 -5.02
C PHE A 413 1.69 22.16 -4.31
N THR A 414 1.89 20.88 -3.96
CA THR A 414 0.90 20.05 -3.27
C THR A 414 0.52 20.67 -1.92
N PHE A 415 1.51 21.10 -1.14
CA PHE A 415 1.30 21.85 0.11
C PHE A 415 0.47 23.13 -0.10
N VAL A 416 0.84 23.95 -1.10
CA VAL A 416 0.13 25.22 -1.39
C VAL A 416 -1.31 24.97 -1.86
N TRP A 417 -1.56 23.97 -2.71
CA TRP A 417 -2.90 23.65 -3.20
C TRP A 417 -3.79 23.05 -2.09
N HIS A 418 -3.26 22.23 -1.18
CA HIS A 418 -4.05 21.71 -0.06
C HIS A 418 -4.46 22.83 0.92
N LEU A 419 -3.56 23.76 1.23
CA LEU A 419 -3.87 24.92 2.08
C LEU A 419 -4.78 25.98 1.41
N THR A 420 -4.94 25.96 0.08
CA THR A 420 -5.75 26.93 -0.66
C THR A 420 -6.99 26.29 -1.30
N PHE A 421 -6.81 25.54 -2.40
CA PHE A 421 -7.89 24.89 -3.14
C PHE A 421 -8.68 23.92 -2.28
N PHE A 422 -8.02 22.96 -1.63
CA PHE A 422 -8.72 21.97 -0.82
C PHE A 422 -9.35 22.59 0.43
N ALA A 423 -8.64 23.48 1.14
CA ALA A 423 -9.22 24.26 2.24
C ALA A 423 -10.47 25.06 1.81
N GLY A 424 -10.47 25.66 0.61
CA GLY A 424 -11.63 26.32 0.03
C GLY A 424 -12.79 25.36 -0.22
N CYS A 425 -12.53 24.17 -0.74
CA CYS A 425 -13.53 23.11 -0.91
C CYS A 425 -14.15 22.68 0.43
N VAL A 426 -13.33 22.49 1.48
CA VAL A 426 -13.80 22.17 2.84
C VAL A 426 -14.72 23.28 3.36
N ALA A 427 -14.35 24.55 3.20
CA ALA A 427 -15.18 25.69 3.60
C ALA A 427 -16.56 25.69 2.90
N ILE A 428 -16.61 25.44 1.58
CA ILE A 428 -17.89 25.30 0.85
C ILE A 428 -18.73 24.15 1.40
N SER A 429 -18.13 22.97 1.65
CA SER A 429 -18.88 21.87 2.27
C SER A 429 -19.33 22.20 3.68
N GLY A 430 -18.60 23.03 4.43
CA GLY A 430 -19.02 23.54 5.75
C GLY A 430 -20.25 24.43 5.66
N TYR A 431 -20.34 25.31 4.65
CA TYR A 431 -21.55 26.09 4.39
C TYR A 431 -22.74 25.22 3.96
N ARG A 432 -22.50 24.15 3.18
CA ARG A 432 -23.53 23.14 2.85
C ARG A 432 -24.04 22.41 4.10
N GLU A 433 -23.11 21.95 4.95
CA GLU A 433 -23.39 21.26 6.23
C GLU A 433 -24.25 22.15 7.14
N LYS A 434 -23.89 23.43 7.31
CA LYS A 434 -24.67 24.41 8.09
C LYS A 434 -26.08 24.67 7.55
N GLN A 435 -26.34 24.41 6.27
CA GLN A 435 -27.68 24.53 5.67
C GLN A 435 -28.52 23.24 5.74
N ASN A 436 -28.04 22.21 6.46
CA ASN A 436 -28.65 20.88 6.56
C ASN A 436 -28.98 20.26 5.19
N ARG A 437 -28.11 20.46 4.19
CA ARG A 437 -28.31 19.89 2.85
C ARG A 437 -27.64 18.53 2.72
N HIS A 438 -28.34 17.57 2.13
CA HIS A 438 -27.84 16.25 1.78
C HIS A 438 -26.61 16.35 0.85
N THR A 439 -25.56 15.55 1.09
CA THR A 439 -24.28 15.71 0.36
C THR A 439 -24.37 15.40 -1.13
N ILE A 440 -25.17 14.41 -1.54
CA ILE A 440 -25.35 14.03 -2.96
C ILE A 440 -26.40 14.88 -3.67
N THR A 441 -27.63 14.96 -3.14
CA THR A 441 -28.78 15.61 -3.82
C THR A 441 -28.91 17.11 -3.58
N TRP A 442 -28.13 17.72 -2.68
CA TRP A 442 -28.16 19.15 -2.31
C TRP A 442 -29.51 19.70 -1.78
N MET A 443 -30.51 18.83 -1.64
CA MET A 443 -31.80 19.12 -1.02
C MET A 443 -31.65 19.27 0.51
N LYS A 444 -32.49 20.11 1.13
CA LYS A 444 -32.53 20.23 2.59
C LYS A 444 -33.12 18.96 3.21
N VAL A 445 -32.43 18.43 4.21
CA VAL A 445 -32.90 17.35 5.07
C VAL A 445 -33.51 17.99 6.31
N LEU A 446 -34.70 17.54 6.71
CA LEU A 446 -35.27 17.93 8.00
C LEU A 446 -34.40 17.34 9.11
N PRO A 447 -34.10 18.08 10.20
CA PRO A 447 -33.48 17.46 11.35
C PRO A 447 -34.37 16.31 11.82
N PRO A 448 -33.81 15.16 12.27
CA PRO A 448 -34.61 14.19 12.99
C PRO A 448 -35.28 14.93 14.16
N ASN A 449 -36.62 14.86 14.25
CA ASN A 449 -37.35 15.43 15.38
C ASN A 449 -36.64 14.99 16.67
N GLN A 450 -36.44 15.94 17.60
CA GLN A 450 -35.81 15.67 18.90
C GLN A 450 -36.42 14.38 19.47
N ARG A 451 -35.63 13.30 19.48
CA ARG A 451 -36.10 12.03 20.01
C ARG A 451 -36.31 12.25 21.50
N ALA A 452 -37.58 12.32 21.89
CA ALA A 452 -37.95 12.45 23.28
C ALA A 452 -37.57 11.12 23.95
N HIS A 453 -36.49 11.12 24.73
CA HIS A 453 -36.01 9.92 25.42
C HIS A 453 -36.81 9.71 26.71
N THR A 454 -37.63 8.67 26.74
CA THR A 454 -38.43 8.33 27.92
C THR A 454 -37.55 7.52 28.88
N GLU A 455 -37.11 8.18 29.94
CA GLU A 455 -36.22 7.62 30.95
C GLU A 455 -37.02 6.84 32.00
N LYS A 456 -36.54 5.66 32.38
CA LYS A 456 -37.20 4.81 33.39
C LYS A 456 -36.51 4.98 34.72
N VAL A 457 -37.24 5.44 35.73
CA VAL A 457 -36.75 5.49 37.11
C VAL A 457 -37.31 4.29 37.85
N VAL A 458 -36.45 3.41 38.34
CA VAL A 458 -36.84 2.14 38.99
C VAL A 458 -36.43 2.17 40.46
N ILE A 459 -37.41 2.08 41.35
CA ILE A 459 -37.24 1.92 42.80
C ILE A 459 -37.23 0.43 43.10
N SER A 460 -36.16 -0.07 43.71
CA SER A 460 -35.94 -1.49 43.99
C SER A 460 -35.81 -1.74 45.49
N GLY A 461 -36.75 -2.50 46.06
CA GLY A 461 -36.77 -2.83 47.49
C GLY A 461 -38.20 -2.99 48.00
N GLU A 462 -38.35 -3.78 49.07
CA GLU A 462 -39.64 -3.87 49.77
C GLU A 462 -39.88 -2.58 50.57
N TYR A 463 -40.69 -1.69 50.01
CA TYR A 463 -41.14 -0.46 50.64
C TYR A 463 -42.64 -0.54 50.90
N ASN A 464 -43.07 -0.15 52.11
CA ASN A 464 -44.50 0.05 52.37
C ASN A 464 -44.93 1.40 51.77
N TYR A 465 -45.70 1.36 50.69
CA TYR A 465 -46.23 2.55 50.01
C TYR A 465 -47.48 3.14 50.69
N SER A 466 -48.03 2.52 51.75
CA SER A 466 -49.09 3.11 52.59
C SER A 466 -48.55 4.14 53.58
N ASP A 467 -47.25 4.09 53.94
CA ASP A 467 -46.60 5.07 54.81
C ASP A 467 -46.49 6.44 54.09
N PRO A 468 -47.12 7.52 54.59
CA PRO A 468 -47.01 8.85 54.03
C PRO A 468 -45.56 9.32 53.85
N LYS A 469 -44.64 8.88 54.72
CA LYS A 469 -43.21 9.22 54.63
C LYS A 469 -42.55 8.63 53.38
N ILE A 470 -42.98 7.45 52.94
CA ILE A 470 -42.48 6.84 51.70
C ILE A 470 -43.11 7.53 50.49
N GLN A 471 -44.41 7.86 50.55
CA GLN A 471 -45.07 8.62 49.49
C GLN A 471 -44.39 9.99 49.26
N ASP A 472 -44.11 10.74 50.34
CA ASP A 472 -43.37 12.00 50.31
C ASP A 472 -41.96 11.85 49.73
N GLN A 473 -41.24 10.76 50.05
CA GLN A 473 -39.90 10.50 49.51
C GLN A 473 -39.92 10.21 48.00
N VAL A 474 -40.90 9.44 47.52
CA VAL A 474 -41.07 9.15 46.08
C VAL A 474 -41.46 10.41 45.32
N GLU A 475 -42.35 11.22 45.88
CA GLU A 475 -42.79 12.48 45.28
C GLU A 475 -41.68 13.55 45.29
N ALA A 476 -40.86 13.61 46.36
CA ALA A 476 -39.67 14.46 46.41
C ALA A 476 -38.62 14.05 45.38
N LEU A 477 -38.37 12.75 45.20
CA LEU A 477 -37.48 12.25 44.14
C LEU A 477 -37.99 12.62 42.74
N THR A 478 -39.29 12.43 42.51
CA THR A 478 -39.94 12.78 41.24
C THR A 478 -39.78 14.28 40.94
N LYS A 479 -40.05 15.15 41.91
CA LYS A 479 -39.87 16.61 41.79
C LYS A 479 -38.41 17.03 41.59
N SER A 480 -37.45 16.40 42.27
CA SER A 480 -36.02 16.67 42.06
C SER A 480 -35.55 16.34 40.65
N LEU A 481 -36.11 15.30 40.03
CA LEU A 481 -35.86 14.94 38.64
C LEU A 481 -36.53 15.93 37.67
N GLU A 482 -37.81 16.27 37.89
CA GLU A 482 -38.56 17.29 37.13
C GLU A 482 -37.90 18.69 37.15
N ASN A 483 -37.14 19.00 38.21
CA ASN A 483 -36.40 20.26 38.35
C ASN A 483 -35.05 20.28 37.59
N THR A 484 -34.64 19.17 36.95
CA THR A 484 -33.42 19.15 36.13
C THR A 484 -33.64 19.76 34.74
N SER A 485 -32.64 20.44 34.18
CA SER A 485 -32.74 21.08 32.85
C SER A 485 -32.88 20.11 31.67
N TYR A 486 -32.86 18.80 31.92
CA TYR A 486 -32.92 17.74 30.92
C TYR A 486 -34.28 17.02 30.90
N ILE A 487 -35.07 17.12 31.97
CA ILE A 487 -36.42 16.53 32.04
C ILE A 487 -37.45 17.62 31.70
N SER A 488 -38.54 17.20 31.05
CA SER A 488 -39.63 18.09 30.66
C SER A 488 -40.58 18.38 31.83
N ASN A 489 -41.52 19.29 31.59
CA ASN A 489 -42.52 19.69 32.59
C ASN A 489 -43.30 18.46 33.13
N SER A 490 -43.70 18.51 34.40
CA SER A 490 -44.35 17.42 35.16
C SER A 490 -45.59 16.80 34.51
N LEU A 491 -46.19 17.48 33.52
CA LEU A 491 -47.25 16.98 32.65
C LEU A 491 -46.84 15.75 31.81
N TYR A 492 -45.54 15.52 31.60
CA TYR A 492 -44.99 14.37 30.86
C TYR A 492 -44.29 13.35 31.77
N THR A 493 -44.49 13.45 33.08
CA THR A 493 -44.03 12.45 34.06
C THR A 493 -45.16 11.47 34.36
N GLU A 494 -44.98 10.20 33.99
CA GLU A 494 -45.96 9.15 34.27
C GLU A 494 -45.57 8.42 35.57
N SER A 495 -46.20 8.82 36.68
CA SER A 495 -45.98 8.23 38.02
C SER A 495 -47.26 7.59 38.55
N TRP A 496 -47.28 6.25 38.57
CA TRP A 496 -48.44 5.46 39.03
C TRP A 496 -48.91 5.86 40.44
N LEU A 497 -47.97 6.15 41.35
CA LEU A 497 -48.26 6.48 42.75
C LEU A 497 -48.94 7.85 42.86
N ARG A 498 -48.38 8.86 42.18
CA ARG A 498 -48.95 10.22 42.12
C ARG A 498 -50.37 10.18 41.54
N THR A 499 -50.60 9.39 40.48
CA THR A 499 -51.93 9.26 39.87
C THR A 499 -52.91 8.41 40.69
N PHE A 500 -52.44 7.38 41.40
CA PHE A 500 -53.27 6.54 42.27
C PHE A 500 -53.77 7.30 43.51
N VAL A 501 -52.90 8.05 44.20
CA VAL A 501 -53.30 8.86 45.36
C VAL A 501 -54.22 10.01 44.95
N ASP A 502 -53.98 10.64 43.80
CA ASP A 502 -54.87 11.65 43.21
C ASP A 502 -56.24 11.05 42.81
N TYR A 503 -56.28 9.82 42.28
CA TYR A 503 -57.53 9.11 41.99
C TYR A 503 -58.34 8.79 43.27
N VAL A 504 -57.70 8.20 44.29
CA VAL A 504 -58.37 7.86 45.56
C VAL A 504 -58.89 9.12 46.25
N SER A 505 -58.09 10.19 46.31
CA SER A 505 -58.51 11.44 46.97
C SER A 505 -59.63 12.18 46.23
N ARG A 506 -59.63 12.20 44.89
CA ARG A 506 -60.72 12.80 44.09
C ARG A 506 -62.03 12.02 44.14
N ASN A 507 -61.95 10.69 44.26
CA ASN A 507 -63.12 9.81 44.21
C ASN A 507 -63.55 9.32 45.61
N ASN A 508 -62.98 9.87 46.68
CA ASN A 508 -63.21 9.43 48.06
C ASN A 508 -64.70 9.47 48.45
N ASP A 509 -65.43 10.49 47.96
CA ASP A 509 -66.89 10.66 48.15
C ASP A 509 -67.74 9.46 47.67
N TYR A 510 -67.21 8.63 46.76
CA TYR A 510 -67.89 7.47 46.18
C TYR A 510 -67.24 6.14 46.53
N LEU A 511 -65.92 6.12 46.73
CA LEU A 511 -65.17 4.89 46.99
C LEU A 511 -65.17 4.50 48.48
N ASN A 512 -65.18 5.46 49.41
CA ASN A 512 -65.19 5.23 50.87
C ASN A 512 -64.13 4.20 51.32
N VAL A 513 -62.89 4.40 50.86
CA VAL A 513 -61.75 3.47 50.97
C VAL A 513 -60.59 4.15 51.70
N THR A 514 -60.02 3.44 52.69
CA THR A 514 -58.80 3.83 53.39
C THR A 514 -57.55 3.30 52.70
N ILE A 515 -56.46 4.08 52.74
CA ILE A 515 -55.15 3.73 52.16
C ILE A 515 -54.02 3.70 53.20
N ASP A 516 -54.36 3.77 54.49
CA ASP A 516 -53.39 3.88 55.59
C ASP A 516 -52.69 2.54 55.90
N ASN A 517 -53.39 1.42 55.70
CA ASN A 517 -52.91 0.07 55.96
C ASN A 517 -52.31 -0.59 54.70
N GLU A 518 -51.20 -1.32 54.83
CA GLU A 518 -50.45 -1.88 53.68
C GLU A 518 -51.27 -2.91 52.88
N ASP A 519 -51.97 -3.81 53.58
CA ASP A 519 -52.82 -4.82 52.94
C ASP A 519 -54.01 -4.20 52.19
N GLU A 520 -54.66 -3.19 52.79
CA GLU A 520 -55.75 -2.43 52.15
C GLU A 520 -55.23 -1.62 50.96
N PHE A 521 -54.10 -0.95 51.09
CA PHE A 521 -53.46 -0.20 50.00
C PHE A 521 -53.22 -1.11 48.80
N ILE A 522 -52.65 -2.30 49.02
CA ILE A 522 -52.32 -3.26 47.95
C ILE A 522 -53.57 -3.92 47.36
N GLN A 523 -54.60 -4.20 48.16
CA GLN A 523 -55.88 -4.70 47.66
C GLN A 523 -56.55 -3.66 46.75
N ASN A 524 -56.73 -2.43 47.25
CA ASN A 524 -57.36 -1.34 46.51
C ASN A 524 -56.58 -0.96 45.25
N LEU A 525 -55.25 -0.96 45.30
CA LEU A 525 -54.38 -0.72 44.14
C LEU A 525 -54.62 -1.77 43.03
N LYS A 526 -54.82 -3.04 43.38
CA LYS A 526 -55.08 -4.11 42.39
C LYS A 526 -56.51 -4.09 41.86
N GLU A 527 -57.50 -3.97 42.74
CA GLU A 527 -58.91 -4.12 42.39
C GLU A 527 -59.47 -2.87 41.70
N LEU A 528 -59.06 -1.67 42.13
CA LEU A 528 -59.61 -0.40 41.63
C LEU A 528 -58.76 0.26 40.54
N TRP A 529 -57.45 0.00 40.49
CA TRP A 529 -56.51 0.75 39.64
C TRP A 529 -55.74 -0.10 38.63
N LEU A 530 -55.01 -1.14 39.05
CA LEU A 530 -54.12 -1.93 38.19
C LEU A 530 -54.84 -3.04 37.40
N PHE A 531 -55.99 -2.72 36.77
CA PHE A 531 -56.66 -3.64 35.85
C PHE A 531 -55.81 -3.91 34.59
N PRO A 532 -55.94 -5.07 33.91
CA PRO A 532 -55.02 -5.49 32.83
C PRO A 532 -54.91 -4.57 31.60
N ALA A 533 -55.80 -3.59 31.45
CA ALA A 533 -55.76 -2.60 30.37
C ALA A 533 -55.21 -1.22 30.82
N ASN A 534 -54.85 -1.06 32.10
CA ASN A 534 -54.17 0.13 32.61
C ASN A 534 -52.66 0.04 32.27
N PRO A 535 -52.03 1.03 31.62
CA PRO A 535 -50.59 1.02 31.35
C PRO A 535 -49.73 0.83 32.61
N PHE A 536 -50.15 1.37 33.75
CA PHE A 536 -49.43 1.25 35.03
C PHE A 536 -49.38 -0.17 35.60
N SER A 537 -50.17 -1.12 35.08
CA SER A 537 -50.13 -2.53 35.51
C SER A 537 -48.77 -3.20 35.28
N LEU A 538 -47.94 -2.68 34.37
CA LEU A 538 -46.59 -3.16 34.09
C LEU A 538 -45.50 -2.41 34.89
N ASP A 539 -45.88 -1.38 35.65
CA ASP A 539 -44.97 -0.48 36.36
C ASP A 539 -44.81 -0.81 37.86
N VAL A 540 -45.69 -1.67 38.41
CA VAL A 540 -45.65 -2.15 39.80
C VAL A 540 -45.43 -3.66 39.82
N ARG A 541 -44.38 -4.12 40.49
CA ARG A 541 -44.05 -5.55 40.62
C ARG A 541 -44.30 -6.03 42.05
N PHE A 542 -45.23 -6.96 42.20
CA PHE A 542 -45.54 -7.62 43.47
C PHE A 542 -44.64 -8.85 43.75
N ASN A 543 -44.60 -9.27 45.02
CA ASN A 543 -44.00 -10.54 45.45
C ASN A 543 -44.86 -11.74 45.02
N GLU A 544 -44.33 -12.98 45.14
CA GLU A 544 -45.02 -14.22 44.73
C GLU A 544 -46.35 -14.44 45.48
N ALA A 545 -46.41 -14.05 46.75
CA ALA A 545 -47.63 -14.04 47.56
C ALA A 545 -48.58 -12.86 47.24
N GLY A 546 -48.15 -11.91 46.40
CA GLY A 546 -48.92 -10.73 46.00
C GLY A 546 -49.08 -9.65 47.08
N ASN A 547 -48.62 -9.86 48.30
CA ASN A 547 -48.89 -9.00 49.47
C ASN A 547 -47.89 -7.84 49.67
N ARG A 548 -46.87 -7.70 48.82
CA ARG A 548 -45.87 -6.62 48.89
C ARG A 548 -45.42 -6.18 47.51
N ILE A 549 -44.96 -4.94 47.39
CA ILE A 549 -44.33 -4.39 46.19
C ILE A 549 -42.80 -4.54 46.35
N ILE A 550 -42.17 -5.29 45.43
CA ILE A 550 -40.70 -5.53 45.40
C ILE A 550 -39.99 -4.43 44.61
N ALA A 551 -40.62 -3.96 43.55
CA ALA A 551 -40.09 -2.91 42.71
C ALA A 551 -41.23 -2.13 42.08
N SER A 552 -41.00 -0.85 41.85
CA SER A 552 -41.88 -0.03 41.03
C SER A 552 -41.06 0.89 40.14
N ARG A 553 -41.67 1.39 39.06
CA ARG A 553 -41.05 2.36 38.17
C ARG A 553 -41.99 3.50 37.82
N PHE A 554 -41.41 4.63 37.47
CA PHE A 554 -42.11 5.75 36.85
C PHE A 554 -41.29 6.25 35.66
N LEU A 555 -41.95 6.93 34.72
CA LEU A 555 -41.35 7.39 33.47
C LEU A 555 -41.19 8.91 33.52
N VAL A 556 -40.00 9.41 33.19
CA VAL A 556 -39.74 10.84 33.05
C VAL A 556 -39.28 11.14 31.63
N GLN A 557 -39.91 12.13 31.00
CA GLN A 557 -39.66 12.43 29.60
C GLN A 557 -38.52 13.45 29.45
N ALA A 558 -37.37 13.01 28.95
CA ALA A 558 -36.23 13.90 28.70
C ALA A 558 -36.38 14.68 27.38
N VAL A 559 -35.89 15.93 27.38
CA VAL A 559 -36.05 16.91 26.29
C VAL A 559 -34.80 17.77 26.10
N ASN A 560 -34.73 18.45 24.94
CA ASN A 560 -33.66 19.40 24.58
C ASN A 560 -32.22 18.82 24.58
N ILE A 561 -32.10 17.50 24.51
CA ILE A 561 -30.82 16.81 24.36
C ILE A 561 -30.31 17.03 22.92
N SER A 562 -29.07 17.48 22.76
CA SER A 562 -28.46 17.67 21.44
C SER A 562 -26.99 17.24 21.40
N GLY A 563 -26.77 15.97 21.08
CA GLY A 563 -25.46 15.36 20.85
C GLY A 563 -24.78 14.79 22.10
N THR A 564 -23.78 13.95 21.86
CA THR A 564 -23.19 13.02 22.84
C THR A 564 -22.67 13.63 24.14
N ASN A 565 -22.16 14.87 24.12
CA ASN A 565 -21.78 15.56 25.36
C ASN A 565 -22.98 15.90 26.25
N HIS A 566 -24.12 16.32 25.67
CA HIS A 566 -25.34 16.59 26.41
C HIS A 566 -26.02 15.30 26.90
N GLU A 567 -25.95 14.23 26.11
CA GLU A 567 -26.40 12.89 26.51
C GLU A 567 -25.60 12.40 27.74
N LYS A 568 -24.27 12.52 27.71
CA LYS A 568 -23.40 12.18 28.84
C LYS A 568 -23.67 13.04 30.09
N GLU A 569 -23.79 14.36 29.93
CA GLU A 569 -24.07 15.26 31.05
C GLU A 569 -25.45 15.01 31.67
N MET A 570 -26.46 14.67 30.86
CA MET A 570 -27.77 14.22 31.33
C MET A 570 -27.66 12.93 32.15
N VAL A 571 -27.05 11.86 31.62
CA VAL A 571 -26.92 10.57 32.33
C VAL A 571 -26.29 10.77 33.70
N LYS A 572 -25.23 11.59 33.77
CA LYS A 572 -24.56 11.90 35.03
C LYS A 572 -25.47 12.67 35.99
N ALA A 573 -26.15 13.73 35.53
CA ALA A 573 -27.05 14.52 36.37
C ALA A 573 -28.22 13.69 36.92
N LEU A 574 -28.83 12.83 36.10
CA LEU A 574 -29.93 11.95 36.52
C LEU A 574 -29.48 10.91 37.56
N ARG A 575 -28.31 10.30 37.36
CA ARG A 575 -27.71 9.38 38.36
C ARG A 575 -27.37 10.08 39.67
N GLU A 576 -26.85 11.32 39.60
CA GLU A 576 -26.52 12.11 40.79
C GLU A 576 -27.75 12.46 41.62
N VAL A 577 -28.85 12.91 40.99
CA VAL A 577 -30.14 13.17 41.67
C VAL A 577 -30.69 11.91 42.35
N VAL A 578 -30.61 10.76 41.68
CA VAL A 578 -31.09 9.49 42.24
C VAL A 578 -30.21 9.00 43.40
N ALA A 579 -28.88 9.13 43.29
CA ALA A 579 -27.93 8.74 44.34
C ALA A 579 -28.02 9.61 45.61
N GLN A 580 -28.57 10.83 45.51
CA GLN A 580 -28.85 11.70 46.66
C GLN A 580 -30.16 11.33 47.40
N SER A 581 -31.00 10.46 46.82
CA SER A 581 -32.28 10.09 47.42
C SER A 581 -32.13 9.02 48.51
N PRO A 582 -33.00 8.98 49.54
CA PRO A 582 -32.98 7.95 50.58
C PRO A 582 -33.56 6.60 50.11
N LEU A 583 -34.03 6.52 48.87
CA LEU A 583 -34.61 5.33 48.25
C LEU A 583 -33.55 4.60 47.42
N ASN A 584 -33.60 3.27 47.39
CA ASN A 584 -32.76 2.45 46.51
C ASN A 584 -33.32 2.51 45.08
N ALA A 585 -33.08 3.64 44.41
CA ALA A 585 -33.58 3.95 43.09
C ALA A 585 -32.45 3.93 42.04
N SER A 586 -32.82 3.79 40.77
CA SER A 586 -31.91 3.76 39.62
C SER A 586 -32.57 4.38 38.39
N VAL A 587 -31.80 4.96 37.46
CA VAL A 587 -32.31 5.48 36.17
C VAL A 587 -31.77 4.63 35.03
N PHE A 588 -32.64 4.31 34.07
CA PHE A 588 -32.32 3.45 32.95
C PHE A 588 -32.98 3.89 31.63
N HIS A 589 -32.16 4.21 30.63
CA HIS A 589 -32.50 4.08 29.21
C HIS A 589 -31.84 2.82 28.64
N PRO A 590 -32.43 2.13 27.65
CA PRO A 590 -31.74 1.13 26.83
C PRO A 590 -30.43 1.60 26.20
N TYR A 591 -30.21 2.91 26.05
CA TYR A 591 -28.99 3.48 25.47
C TYR A 591 -27.91 3.85 26.50
N PHE A 592 -28.21 3.85 27.81
CA PHE A 592 -27.21 4.20 28.83
C PHE A 592 -25.99 3.28 28.79
N VAL A 593 -26.17 2.01 28.43
CA VAL A 593 -25.09 1.02 28.24
C VAL A 593 -24.06 1.49 27.21
N PHE A 594 -24.50 2.19 26.15
CA PHE A 594 -23.59 2.79 25.16
C PHE A 594 -23.03 4.13 25.65
N PHE A 595 -23.81 4.94 26.37
CA PHE A 595 -23.34 6.23 26.86
C PHE A 595 -22.24 6.12 27.95
N ASP A 596 -22.26 5.04 28.74
CA ASP A 596 -21.26 4.77 29.78
C ASP A 596 -19.83 4.64 29.22
N GLN A 597 -19.68 4.21 27.96
CA GLN A 597 -18.36 4.16 27.30
C GLN A 597 -17.70 5.55 27.25
N PHE A 598 -18.49 6.62 27.06
CA PHE A 598 -17.97 7.98 26.96
C PHE A 598 -17.53 8.54 28.31
N GLU A 599 -17.93 7.94 29.43
CA GLU A 599 -17.39 8.23 30.76
C GLU A 599 -16.04 7.53 30.98
N LEU A 600 -15.96 6.24 30.64
CA LEU A 600 -14.78 5.39 30.84
C LEU A 600 -13.61 5.70 29.88
N VAL A 601 -13.88 6.08 28.63
CA VAL A 601 -12.82 6.29 27.62
C VAL A 601 -11.74 7.29 28.05
N ARG A 602 -12.09 8.38 28.74
CA ARG A 602 -11.11 9.41 29.15
C ARG A 602 -10.12 8.90 30.22
N PRO A 603 -10.55 8.41 31.40
CA PRO A 603 -9.63 7.87 32.40
C PRO A 603 -8.86 6.65 31.89
N THR A 604 -9.50 5.74 31.13
CA THR A 604 -8.80 4.57 30.57
C THR A 604 -7.76 4.97 29.52
N SER A 605 -8.04 5.96 28.66
CA SER A 605 -7.04 6.49 27.71
C SER A 605 -5.87 7.16 28.43
N LEU A 606 -6.13 7.94 29.49
CA LEU A 606 -5.07 8.55 30.30
C LEU A 606 -4.23 7.49 31.03
N GLN A 607 -4.86 6.48 31.62
CA GLN A 607 -4.19 5.36 32.27
C GLN A 607 -3.31 4.58 31.29
N ASN A 608 -3.81 4.30 30.08
CA ASN A 608 -3.02 3.66 29.02
C ASN A 608 -1.86 4.56 28.54
N LEU A 609 -2.06 5.88 28.46
CA LEU A 609 -0.98 6.83 28.16
C LEU A 609 0.10 6.84 29.25
N SER A 610 -0.31 6.79 30.53
CA SER A 610 0.61 6.69 31.67
C SER A 610 1.35 5.37 31.71
N TYR A 611 0.71 4.24 31.38
CA TYR A 611 1.41 2.96 31.22
C TYR A 611 2.35 2.94 30.01
N GLY A 612 2.02 3.63 28.92
CA GLY A 612 2.96 3.84 27.81
C GLY A 612 4.20 4.61 28.28
N ALA A 613 3.99 5.81 28.83
CA ALA A 613 5.07 6.67 29.31
C ALA A 613 5.96 6.00 30.38
N LEU A 614 5.38 5.23 31.31
CA LEU A 614 6.14 4.50 32.33
C LEU A 614 6.95 3.30 31.77
N ASN A 615 6.60 2.76 30.60
CA ASN A 615 7.38 1.73 29.92
C ASN A 615 8.46 2.32 28.99
N ASP A 616 8.36 3.60 28.61
CA ASP A 616 9.36 4.29 27.77
C ASP A 616 10.58 4.80 28.58
N ASP A 617 10.47 4.93 29.90
CA ASP A 617 11.55 5.48 30.76
C ASP A 617 12.81 4.59 30.87
N ASP A 618 12.74 3.30 30.51
CA ASP A 618 13.91 2.40 30.44
C ASP A 618 14.64 2.41 29.07
N HIS A 619 14.10 3.09 28.05
CA HIS A 619 14.71 3.20 26.71
C HIS A 619 14.58 4.60 26.10
N VAL A 620 15.43 5.53 26.58
CA VAL A 620 15.48 6.92 26.09
C VAL A 620 15.86 7.02 24.60
N LEU A 621 15.03 7.77 23.85
CA LEU A 621 15.21 8.23 22.47
C LEU A 621 15.25 7.14 21.37
N CYS A 622 14.07 6.80 20.84
CA CYS A 622 13.69 7.07 19.43
C CYS A 622 12.34 6.43 19.07
N ILE A 623 11.27 7.23 18.99
CA ILE A 623 10.21 7.17 17.95
C ILE A 623 9.38 8.45 18.06
N HIS A 624 9.17 9.11 16.92
CA HIS A 624 8.21 10.21 16.82
C HIS A 624 6.79 9.69 17.06
N SER A 625 5.97 10.43 17.82
CA SER A 625 4.54 10.16 17.96
C SER A 625 3.81 10.44 16.63
N GLN A 626 3.78 9.42 15.77
CA GLN A 626 2.99 9.36 14.55
C GLN A 626 2.14 8.07 14.53
N TYR A 627 1.21 7.99 15.47
CA TYR A 627 0.02 7.15 15.34
C TYR A 627 -1.21 7.98 15.70
N PRO A 628 -2.04 8.41 14.72
CA PRO A 628 -3.37 8.88 15.05
C PRO A 628 -4.16 7.68 15.58
N VAL A 629 -4.46 7.68 16.88
CA VAL A 629 -5.36 6.71 17.49
C VAL A 629 -6.70 6.80 16.77
N PHE A 630 -7.03 5.77 15.99
CA PHE A 630 -8.35 5.60 15.39
C PHE A 630 -9.38 5.33 16.50
N LEU A 631 -9.89 6.40 17.10
CA LEU A 631 -11.16 6.37 17.81
C LEU A 631 -12.27 6.13 16.78
N ILE A 632 -12.54 4.85 16.51
CA ILE A 632 -13.72 4.41 15.79
C ILE A 632 -14.93 4.78 16.67
N TYR A 633 -15.59 5.88 16.32
CA TYR A 633 -16.93 6.17 16.80
C TYR A 633 -17.87 5.13 16.17
N GLY A 634 -18.18 4.08 16.93
CA GLY A 634 -19.23 3.14 16.59
C GLY A 634 -20.57 3.70 17.06
N ASP A 635 -21.35 4.24 16.13
CA ASP A 635 -22.80 4.41 16.28
C ASP A 635 -23.50 3.61 15.17
N ASP A 636 -24.42 2.76 15.60
CA ASP A 636 -25.52 2.13 14.86
C ASP A 636 -25.24 1.52 13.48
N LYS A 637 -24.95 0.22 13.48
CA LYS A 637 -25.51 -0.70 12.47
C LYS A 637 -26.74 -1.39 13.07
N ASP A 638 -27.86 -1.33 12.37
CA ASP A 638 -29.04 -2.16 12.67
C ASP A 638 -28.65 -3.64 12.65
N LEU A 639 -28.80 -4.32 13.79
CA LEU A 639 -28.52 -5.74 13.93
C LEU A 639 -29.80 -6.56 13.72
N GLY A 640 -29.95 -7.06 12.49
CA GLY A 640 -30.83 -8.19 12.20
C GLY A 640 -30.33 -9.47 12.90
N ILE A 641 -31.27 -10.21 13.47
CA ILE A 641 -31.08 -11.47 14.22
C ILE A 641 -30.27 -12.51 13.42
N GLY A 642 -29.34 -13.23 14.05
CA GLY A 642 -28.81 -14.47 13.45
C GLY A 642 -27.54 -15.11 14.04
N THR A 643 -27.68 -15.85 15.15
CA THR A 643 -26.97 -17.12 15.46
C THR A 643 -25.45 -17.30 15.32
N SER A 644 -24.87 -17.80 16.43
CA SER A 644 -23.78 -18.80 16.51
C SER A 644 -22.37 -18.48 15.97
N GLY A 645 -21.46 -18.18 16.91
CA GLY A 645 -20.21 -18.93 17.07
C GLY A 645 -19.04 -18.58 16.15
N GLU A 646 -18.16 -17.69 16.62
CA GLU A 646 -16.80 -17.54 16.09
C GLU A 646 -15.79 -17.57 17.25
N ASP A 647 -15.04 -18.67 17.35
CA ASP A 647 -13.65 -18.64 17.80
C ASP A 647 -12.79 -18.27 16.59
N THR A 648 -12.02 -17.17 16.65
CA THR A 648 -10.97 -16.84 15.67
C THR A 648 -9.70 -16.48 16.45
N SER A 649 -8.70 -17.36 16.53
CA SER A 649 -7.69 -17.64 15.50
C SER A 649 -6.84 -16.42 15.14
N GLU A 650 -5.80 -16.15 15.95
CA GLU A 650 -4.70 -15.26 15.58
C GLU A 650 -3.95 -15.80 14.35
N SER A 651 -3.67 -14.94 13.37
CA SER A 651 -2.86 -15.30 12.20
C SER A 651 -1.50 -14.57 12.20
N SER A 652 -0.44 -15.36 12.09
CA SER A 652 0.98 -14.99 12.03
C SER A 652 1.34 -13.74 11.20
N SER A 653 1.96 -12.75 11.85
CA SER A 653 2.80 -11.72 11.19
C SER A 653 3.91 -11.19 12.10
N ASN A 654 3.60 -10.92 13.36
CA ASN A 654 4.52 -10.28 14.33
C ASN A 654 5.76 -11.13 14.74
N GLN A 655 5.81 -12.43 14.40
CA GLN A 655 6.90 -13.31 14.83
C GLN A 655 8.10 -13.37 13.86
N SER A 656 7.95 -12.90 12.61
CA SER A 656 9.05 -12.87 11.62
C SER A 656 9.93 -11.63 11.76
N GLN A 657 9.33 -10.43 11.85
CA GLN A 657 10.07 -9.16 11.97
C GLN A 657 10.94 -9.12 13.24
N ARG A 658 10.47 -9.69 14.36
CA ARG A 658 11.23 -9.71 15.62
C ARG A 658 12.48 -10.59 15.58
N ARG A 659 12.61 -11.48 14.58
CA ARG A 659 13.86 -12.25 14.34
C ARG A 659 14.86 -11.49 13.47
N GLN A 660 14.41 -10.75 12.46
CA GLN A 660 15.31 -9.99 11.57
C GLN A 660 16.05 -8.86 12.31
N ILE A 661 15.35 -8.09 13.15
CA ILE A 661 15.94 -6.96 13.88
C ILE A 661 17.09 -7.43 14.81
N GLY A 662 16.98 -8.63 15.39
CA GLY A 662 18.03 -9.20 16.25
C GLY A 662 19.26 -9.75 15.50
N GLU A 663 19.14 -10.06 14.20
CA GLU A 663 20.28 -10.51 13.38
C GLU A 663 21.08 -9.33 12.81
N ASP A 664 20.43 -8.22 12.46
CA ASP A 664 21.09 -7.00 11.98
C ASP A 664 21.96 -6.34 13.06
N GLU A 665 21.47 -6.26 14.30
CA GLU A 665 22.19 -5.62 15.41
C GLU A 665 23.48 -6.40 15.79
N ASN A 666 23.41 -7.72 15.73
CA ASN A 666 24.55 -8.62 15.97
C ASN A 666 25.57 -8.58 14.81
N SER A 667 25.09 -8.37 13.58
CA SER A 667 25.93 -8.21 12.40
C SER A 667 26.69 -6.87 12.43
N ARG A 668 26.04 -5.79 12.89
CA ARG A 668 26.67 -4.48 13.10
C ARG A 668 27.80 -4.53 14.14
N LYS A 669 27.57 -5.18 15.30
CA LYS A 669 28.61 -5.35 16.33
C LYS A 669 29.82 -6.13 15.83
N LYS A 670 29.62 -7.18 15.01
CA LYS A 670 30.73 -7.91 14.36
C LYS A 670 31.55 -7.05 13.39
N TYR A 671 30.92 -6.09 12.71
CA TYR A 671 31.61 -5.18 11.79
C TYR A 671 32.55 -4.21 12.54
N ASP A 672 32.06 -3.60 13.63
CA ASP A 672 32.86 -2.69 14.46
C ASP A 672 34.02 -3.38 15.20
N ASP A 673 33.81 -4.61 15.69
CA ASP A 673 34.86 -5.38 16.35
C ASP A 673 35.91 -5.94 15.37
N GLY A 674 35.54 -6.17 14.11
CA GLY A 674 36.47 -6.50 13.04
C GLY A 674 37.44 -5.34 12.74
N TRP A 675 36.92 -4.12 12.64
CA TRP A 675 37.72 -2.92 12.36
C TRP A 675 38.77 -2.63 13.44
N LYS A 676 38.43 -2.83 14.72
CA LYS A 676 39.35 -2.58 15.84
C LYS A 676 40.54 -3.54 15.92
N ARG A 677 40.53 -4.67 15.20
CA ARG A 677 41.61 -5.67 15.21
C ARG A 677 42.65 -5.50 14.10
N SER A 678 42.44 -4.61 13.12
CA SER A 678 43.35 -4.46 11.98
C SER A 678 44.53 -3.49 12.21
N SER A 679 44.64 -2.88 13.40
CA SER A 679 45.48 -1.69 13.63
C SER A 679 46.83 -1.94 14.31
N TYR A 680 47.35 -3.17 14.32
CA TYR A 680 48.71 -3.47 14.82
C TYR A 680 49.36 -4.65 14.08
N CYS A 681 50.18 -4.34 13.07
CA CYS A 681 51.49 -4.97 12.78
C CYS A 681 52.05 -4.48 11.43
N GLN A 682 53.17 -3.74 11.45
CA GLN A 682 54.06 -3.59 10.30
C GLN A 682 55.35 -4.35 10.56
N ASN A 683 55.81 -5.18 9.60
CA ASN A 683 57.23 -5.25 9.24
C ASN A 683 57.52 -6.14 8.01
N SER A 684 58.60 -5.78 7.32
CA SER A 684 59.43 -6.57 6.37
C SER A 684 59.01 -6.75 4.89
N SER A 685 59.86 -6.17 4.03
CA SER A 685 60.46 -6.69 2.77
C SER A 685 59.60 -7.16 1.57
N SER A 686 59.52 -6.27 0.57
CA SER A 686 59.84 -6.49 -0.85
C SER A 686 59.80 -7.89 -1.48
N GLN A 687 58.92 -8.09 -2.48
CA GLN A 687 59.28 -8.74 -3.75
C GLN A 687 58.31 -8.32 -4.88
N PHE A 688 58.76 -8.45 -6.13
CA PHE A 688 58.10 -7.93 -7.34
C PHE A 688 57.91 -9.09 -8.32
N GLN A 689 56.67 -9.49 -8.65
CA GLN A 689 56.32 -10.34 -9.81
C GLN A 689 54.78 -10.24 -10.10
N PRO A 690 54.29 -10.69 -11.28
CA PRO A 690 53.29 -9.91 -12.02
C PRO A 690 51.87 -10.50 -12.07
N SER A 691 50.92 -9.64 -12.47
CA SER A 691 49.64 -9.94 -13.14
C SER A 691 48.94 -11.27 -12.78
N GLY A 692 48.13 -11.22 -11.72
CA GLY A 692 47.06 -12.19 -11.46
C GLY A 692 45.68 -11.58 -11.72
N GLU A 693 44.76 -12.38 -12.22
CA GLU A 693 43.36 -12.07 -12.54
C GLU A 693 42.64 -11.16 -11.54
N LEU A 694 41.93 -10.16 -12.07
CA LEU A 694 40.91 -9.41 -11.32
C LEU A 694 39.58 -10.17 -11.39
N ASP A 695 39.46 -11.23 -10.57
CA ASP A 695 38.24 -12.03 -10.47
C ASP A 695 37.10 -11.19 -9.88
N LEU A 696 36.15 -10.81 -10.74
CA LEU A 696 35.05 -9.89 -10.39
C LEU A 696 33.77 -10.61 -9.93
N TYR A 697 33.79 -11.95 -9.79
CA TYR A 697 32.61 -12.75 -9.38
C TYR A 697 32.97 -13.84 -8.36
N GLY A 698 33.33 -13.41 -7.14
CA GLY A 698 33.56 -14.34 -6.03
C GLY A 698 32.30 -15.10 -5.61
N HIS A 699 32.12 -16.34 -6.09
CA HIS A 699 30.98 -17.20 -5.75
C HIS A 699 31.37 -18.48 -4.96
N ASP A 700 32.65 -18.85 -4.87
CA ASP A 700 33.06 -20.12 -4.23
C ASP A 700 33.35 -20.04 -2.72
N MET A 701 33.60 -18.86 -2.15
CA MET A 701 33.71 -18.70 -0.69
C MET A 701 32.35 -18.92 0.02
N ASP A 702 31.26 -18.38 -0.53
CA ASP A 702 29.94 -18.46 0.09
C ASP A 702 29.34 -19.87 0.07
N ARG A 703 29.64 -20.69 -0.95
CA ARG A 703 29.15 -22.09 -1.01
C ARG A 703 29.70 -22.95 0.12
N ASN A 704 30.97 -22.78 0.47
CA ASN A 704 31.59 -23.51 1.59
C ASN A 704 31.06 -23.00 2.94
N TRP A 705 30.89 -21.69 3.09
CA TRP A 705 30.32 -21.09 4.30
C TRP A 705 28.86 -21.50 4.54
N GLN A 706 28.04 -21.52 3.48
CA GLN A 706 26.65 -22.02 3.55
C GLN A 706 26.58 -23.52 3.87
N ARG A 707 27.47 -24.36 3.31
CA ARG A 707 27.53 -25.79 3.69
C ARG A 707 27.87 -25.99 5.17
N GLN A 708 28.89 -25.31 5.69
CA GLN A 708 29.23 -25.39 7.12
C GLN A 708 28.07 -24.93 8.01
N ARG A 709 27.41 -23.82 7.67
CA ARG A 709 26.25 -23.32 8.42
C ARG A 709 25.05 -24.29 8.37
N TYR A 710 24.86 -25.02 7.28
CA TYR A 710 23.81 -26.04 7.16
C TYR A 710 24.11 -27.30 7.99
N GLU A 711 25.37 -27.75 8.04
CA GLU A 711 25.79 -28.87 8.89
C GLU A 711 25.75 -28.53 10.38
N ASP A 712 26.18 -27.34 10.79
CA ASP A 712 26.11 -26.91 12.20
C ASP A 712 24.66 -26.72 12.66
N ASN A 713 23.79 -26.10 11.84
CA ASN A 713 22.36 -26.00 12.17
C ASN A 713 21.68 -27.37 12.29
N ARG A 714 22.11 -28.36 11.49
CA ARG A 714 21.61 -29.74 11.59
C ARG A 714 22.06 -30.41 12.90
N ARG A 715 23.32 -30.22 13.32
CA ARG A 715 23.84 -30.69 14.62
C ARG A 715 23.12 -30.05 15.81
N VAL A 716 22.74 -28.77 15.69
CA VAL A 716 21.93 -28.09 16.71
C VAL A 716 20.52 -28.68 16.78
N PHE A 717 19.87 -28.94 15.64
CA PHE A 717 18.52 -29.54 15.60
C PHE A 717 18.47 -30.96 16.18
N ASP A 718 19.46 -31.81 15.90
CA ASP A 718 19.51 -33.19 16.43
C ASP A 718 19.74 -33.22 17.96
N ASN A 719 20.34 -32.19 18.55
CA ASN A 719 20.50 -32.07 20.01
C ASN A 719 19.21 -31.73 20.76
N TYR A 720 18.21 -31.12 20.11
CA TYR A 720 16.92 -30.77 20.74
C TYR A 720 15.90 -31.93 20.76
N ARG A 721 16.24 -33.11 20.24
CA ARG A 721 15.31 -34.25 20.11
C ARG A 721 15.46 -35.36 21.16
N LYS A 722 16.13 -35.10 22.28
CA LYS A 722 16.21 -36.03 23.43
C LYS A 722 15.37 -35.51 24.61
N PRO A 723 14.43 -36.30 25.15
CA PRO A 723 13.68 -35.91 26.35
C PRO A 723 14.60 -35.94 27.59
N PRO A 724 14.37 -35.07 28.60
CA PRO A 724 15.25 -34.94 29.74
C PRO A 724 15.13 -36.13 30.71
N THR A 725 16.27 -36.75 31.04
CA THR A 725 16.39 -37.70 32.16
C THR A 725 16.39 -36.93 33.48
N VAL A 726 15.31 -37.03 34.26
CA VAL A 726 15.24 -36.48 35.61
C VAL A 726 15.95 -37.42 36.59
N SER A 727 17.13 -37.00 37.08
CA SER A 727 17.77 -37.63 38.24
C SER A 727 17.17 -37.06 39.52
N ARG A 728 16.22 -37.77 40.13
CA ARG A 728 15.69 -37.43 41.45
C ARG A 728 16.42 -38.24 42.52
N THR A 729 16.93 -37.57 43.54
CA THR A 729 17.47 -38.21 44.73
C THR A 729 16.38 -38.94 45.50
N ARG A 730 16.77 -40.11 46.06
CA ARG A 730 16.28 -40.76 47.30
C ARG A 730 15.44 -39.83 48.21
N ASP A 731 14.31 -40.25 48.79
CA ASP A 731 14.16 -41.46 49.61
C ASP A 731 12.74 -42.11 49.58
N ASP A 732 12.73 -43.35 50.10
CA ASP A 732 11.66 -44.14 50.75
C ASP A 732 10.39 -44.67 50.04
N ASP A 733 10.27 -46.00 50.19
CA ASP A 733 9.09 -46.80 50.59
C ASP A 733 8.16 -47.56 49.60
N TRP A 734 8.36 -48.88 49.63
CA TRP A 734 7.41 -50.02 49.56
C TRP A 734 6.51 -50.31 48.34
N VAL A 735 7.06 -51.18 47.49
CA VAL A 735 6.63 -52.60 47.31
C VAL A 735 5.58 -53.02 46.26
N SER A 736 6.08 -53.89 45.36
CA SER A 736 5.42 -55.01 44.66
C SER A 736 4.33 -54.68 43.62
N SER A 737 4.54 -55.03 42.33
CA SER A 737 4.26 -56.36 41.72
C SER A 737 2.80 -56.46 41.21
N THR A 738 2.46 -57.10 40.09
CA THR A 738 3.25 -57.84 39.07
C THR A 738 2.43 -57.93 37.76
N ARG A 739 3.06 -58.32 36.63
CA ARG A 739 2.55 -59.24 35.56
C ARG A 739 1.03 -59.23 35.23
N LYS A 740 0.52 -59.27 33.98
CA LYS A 740 1.04 -59.57 32.62
C LYS A 740 -0.22 -59.68 31.71
N SER A 741 -0.01 -59.68 30.39
CA SER A 741 -0.63 -60.52 29.31
C SER A 741 -1.98 -61.25 29.53
N SER A 742 -2.84 -61.50 28.53
CA SER A 742 -2.88 -61.15 27.10
C SER A 742 -4.22 -61.62 26.47
N ASP A 743 -4.42 -61.26 25.20
CA ASP A 743 -5.22 -61.98 24.18
C ASP A 743 -6.77 -61.96 24.17
N ALA A 744 -7.25 -61.56 22.98
CA ALA A 744 -8.29 -62.18 22.14
C ALA A 744 -9.76 -62.27 22.58
N GLY A 745 -10.67 -61.96 21.63
CA GLY A 745 -11.89 -62.77 21.44
C GLY A 745 -13.25 -62.08 21.24
N GLN A 746 -13.60 -61.79 19.99
CA GLN A 746 -14.91 -62.03 19.34
C GLN A 746 -16.29 -61.75 20.03
N ARG A 747 -17.12 -61.00 19.26
CA ARG A 747 -18.55 -61.23 18.90
C ARG A 747 -19.73 -60.93 19.87
N ARG A 748 -20.69 -60.17 19.29
CA ARG A 748 -22.16 -60.44 19.10
C ARG A 748 -23.26 -59.78 19.98
N GLU A 749 -24.13 -59.05 19.24
CA GLU A 749 -25.62 -59.12 19.17
C GLU A 749 -26.56 -58.56 20.28
N GLY A 750 -27.71 -58.00 19.83
CA GLY A 750 -28.91 -57.60 20.60
C GLY A 750 -29.14 -56.08 20.71
N ALA A 751 -30.04 -55.33 20.05
CA ALA A 751 -31.29 -55.52 19.26
C ALA A 751 -32.61 -55.19 20.00
N TYR A 752 -33.36 -54.15 19.55
CA TYR A 752 -34.84 -53.92 19.59
C TYR A 752 -35.14 -52.64 18.76
N ARG A 753 -35.79 -52.67 17.57
CA ARG A 753 -37.26 -52.56 17.26
C ARG A 753 -37.99 -51.42 18.01
N VAL A 754 -38.82 -50.56 17.37
CA VAL A 754 -40.06 -50.82 16.57
C VAL A 754 -40.34 -49.75 15.46
N THR A 755 -41.27 -50.06 14.55
CA THR A 755 -41.61 -49.44 13.24
C THR A 755 -42.86 -48.54 13.15
N ARG A 756 -42.89 -47.58 12.18
CA ARG A 756 -43.99 -47.23 11.21
C ARG A 756 -43.49 -46.04 10.32
N ALA A 757 -43.52 -46.02 8.97
CA ALA A 757 -44.57 -46.17 7.95
C ALA A 757 -45.66 -45.06 8.07
N HIS A 758 -46.09 -44.26 7.08
CA HIS A 758 -46.16 -44.29 5.58
C HIS A 758 -46.20 -42.81 5.03
N SER A 759 -46.17 -42.41 3.74
CA SER A 759 -45.94 -43.03 2.40
C SER A 759 -45.75 -41.96 1.27
N HIS A 760 -45.17 -42.38 0.14
CA HIS A 760 -45.16 -41.83 -1.24
C HIS A 760 -45.98 -40.59 -1.67
N HIS A 761 -45.36 -39.74 -2.50
CA HIS A 761 -45.76 -39.61 -3.92
C HIS A 761 -44.58 -39.26 -4.86
N ASN A 762 -44.50 -39.96 -6.00
CA ASN A 762 -43.55 -39.77 -7.10
C ASN A 762 -44.30 -39.28 -8.33
N ILE A 763 -43.74 -38.34 -9.11
CA ILE A 763 -43.98 -38.28 -10.57
C ILE A 763 -42.65 -38.05 -11.31
N HIS A 764 -42.42 -38.86 -12.35
CA HIS A 764 -41.23 -38.87 -13.20
C HIS A 764 -41.37 -38.00 -14.46
N ARG A 765 -40.23 -37.48 -14.96
CA ARG A 765 -39.66 -37.71 -16.32
C ARG A 765 -38.34 -36.91 -16.46
N SER A 766 -37.16 -37.55 -16.44
CA SER A 766 -36.41 -38.19 -17.56
C SER A 766 -35.80 -37.19 -18.57
N ARG A 767 -34.47 -36.94 -18.57
CA ARG A 767 -33.38 -37.67 -19.30
C ARG A 767 -33.50 -37.58 -20.83
N ALA A 768 -32.45 -37.41 -21.66
CA ALA A 768 -30.97 -37.22 -21.57
C ALA A 768 -30.49 -36.61 -22.95
N PRO A 769 -29.24 -36.65 -23.50
CA PRO A 769 -27.94 -37.30 -23.14
C PRO A 769 -26.72 -36.34 -23.00
N ARG A 770 -25.72 -36.60 -22.13
CA ARG A 770 -24.45 -37.37 -22.33
C ARG A 770 -23.53 -36.95 -23.50
N ARG A 771 -22.34 -36.42 -23.16
CA ARG A 771 -20.95 -36.96 -23.36
C ARG A 771 -19.94 -35.86 -22.96
N SER A 772 -18.73 -36.10 -22.43
CA SER A 772 -18.06 -37.31 -21.90
C SER A 772 -16.77 -36.89 -21.17
N ASN A 773 -16.30 -37.72 -20.20
CA ASN A 773 -14.91 -38.08 -19.78
C ASN A 773 -13.75 -37.07 -20.02
N SER A 774 -12.69 -36.98 -19.18
CA SER A 774 -12.00 -38.05 -18.44
C SER A 774 -11.11 -37.54 -17.28
N HIS A 775 -10.56 -38.49 -16.52
CA HIS A 775 -9.42 -38.31 -15.60
C HIS A 775 -8.22 -37.59 -16.23
N HIS A 776 -7.48 -36.81 -15.43
CA HIS A 776 -6.11 -37.15 -14.99
C HIS A 776 -5.64 -36.14 -13.91
N ASN A 777 -5.38 -36.62 -12.69
CA ASN A 777 -4.05 -36.56 -12.09
C ASN A 777 -2.91 -36.50 -13.11
N LEU A 778 -2.20 -35.38 -13.15
CA LEU A 778 -0.79 -35.28 -13.54
C LEU A 778 -0.16 -34.07 -12.83
N GLU A 779 1.04 -34.26 -12.33
CA GLU A 779 1.82 -33.26 -11.60
C GLU A 779 2.45 -32.29 -12.60
N HIS A 780 2.23 -30.97 -12.46
CA HIS A 780 3.01 -29.98 -13.21
C HIS A 780 4.21 -29.52 -12.38
N LEU A 781 5.23 -30.37 -12.39
CA LEU A 781 6.60 -30.08 -11.97
C LEU A 781 7.39 -29.38 -13.09
N ASP A 782 6.80 -28.35 -13.72
CA ASP A 782 7.38 -27.62 -14.85
C ASP A 782 7.08 -26.11 -14.73
N TYR A 783 7.86 -25.37 -13.91
CA TYR A 783 7.91 -23.90 -13.97
C TYR A 783 9.16 -23.24 -13.34
N VAL A 784 10.26 -23.99 -13.17
CA VAL A 784 11.51 -23.49 -12.51
C VAL A 784 12.79 -23.80 -13.33
N ALA A 785 12.65 -24.22 -14.60
CA ALA A 785 13.78 -24.63 -15.44
C ALA A 785 14.28 -23.58 -16.47
N GLU A 786 13.49 -22.54 -16.78
CA GLU A 786 13.80 -21.55 -17.83
C GLU A 786 14.38 -20.22 -17.32
N MET A 787 15.48 -20.28 -16.55
CA MET A 787 16.43 -19.17 -16.40
C MET A 787 17.87 -19.70 -16.24
N ARG A 788 18.36 -20.42 -17.24
CA ARG A 788 19.78 -20.74 -17.41
C ARG A 788 20.17 -20.89 -18.88
N PHE A 789 20.72 -19.83 -19.47
CA PHE A 789 21.62 -19.89 -20.63
C PHE A 789 22.39 -18.56 -20.74
N PRO A 790 23.66 -18.59 -21.17
CA PRO A 790 24.72 -19.55 -20.86
C PRO A 790 25.65 -19.03 -19.75
#